data_AF-A0A345EAB3-F1
#
_entry.id   AF-A0A345EAB3-F1
#
_cell.length_a   1.000
_cell.length_b   1.000
_cell.length_c   1.000
_cell.angle_alpha   90.00
_cell.angle_beta   90.00
_cell.angle_gamma   90.00
#
_symmetry.space_group_name_H-M   'P 1'
#
loop_
_entity.id
_entity.type
_entity.pdbx_description
1 polymer ?
#
loop_
_entity_poly.entity_id
_entity_poly.type
_entity_poly.pdbx_seq_one_letter_code
_entity_poly.pdbx_strand_id
1 'polypeptide(L)'
;MTGGTGTRLTAVAMAILLVTSGLGAFGGTVAASSGGNPSPTADPGDLAVSLTDGDGTVNATYRVNTTSGTINASYAGDKPDVNVSYTDSATAIQFALDNATATYDTVVVGGGTFDGSVDVDSTAGIVLDGGYSRLDGGGVSLGYPAVNVTVDGATVRNLTVVDSGGDGIGSLSAADVTLRNVEVIDSNNHGIDFANGTIRNTTVEGGSVGLYQGISNGSTIAGVTIRQASSTGLEIDSANHTIRDVTVNNTTSGSGILESGVNNTYENVTVTNSSTEGFEIGVSESVSTNATLRNVTVEDNAADGIIANEGDGVLLSNVTAVDNGEHGVRLEIPETVRDLTATDNDGDGIKVTADADGATITDVTAKRNDDGIEVSVANATVRDAVVTNNRDYGVSAIGVVNNTFDDVTITRHGSAGIRLGEGGTLVDSVVRNNTQEYGIGYNGPGISVEGKNATVRNVTVAENDDGIEIDGSKNVVVRNTTVTNNTRWGVWITTDSTNATLRNVTAANNSKGVFTEPRAGENLTLTGVTVRNNRDVGISLAPRSGTRVVDTVTENNTNAELLARSSTSGLAPPVGTLNGTNVTVGATTFETVELKNTSVEGNLTSPPSPAGESETVRTVGNLSRLDAGAFADVTVEYADTDALGLNESSFEIARYDSASGSYATATSTPDSAANTVTANLTSFGQVVVLGDPESGEGGTVVDGTSTGTLDVNGTEVVDASIDYTAGQSGTATVSDLSSKPSSVPNATTSGGVDVNRVASYVEITAPEPTDGANATVELVVDRSRIDDPDDTQVWRYVGGGNGYQPLATQVQSVTESRVRLTFETPGFSVFVVGDPVTATAGGSGGDAGIGASILTAERSVTQRLYDGTARRATVAFDRATTGTVAVEAVGGLPAAAPEPNGRTVAAVDVSVPDDAVDRSATVEVTVPRSAVESAGVEPSALRAVRFDGGDELHRLDADVLAADDETVVVAAGTPGFSTFAVIAPNQPAARTTGAAPTATPAASPTPTATPASTATPTATAAPTDGAESTATPEPTASDGAGFGPVIAVVALLTAAAAATARRR
;
A
#
# COMPACT_ATOMS: atom_id res chain seq x y z
N MET A 1 -11.45 54.37 29.51
CA MET A 1 -12.08 55.48 30.27
C MET A 1 -10.96 56.27 30.95
N THR A 2 -11.12 57.60 31.09
CA THR A 2 -10.01 58.59 31.18
C THR A 2 -9.17 58.64 29.88
N GLY A 3 -8.68 59.80 29.42
CA GLY A 3 -8.97 61.16 29.94
C GLY A 3 -8.05 62.28 29.43
N GLY A 4 -7.61 62.26 28.16
CA GLY A 4 -6.65 63.23 27.62
C GLY A 4 -7.16 64.01 26.41
N THR A 5 -7.69 65.22 26.63
CA THR A 5 -8.14 66.11 25.54
C THR A 5 -6.96 66.86 24.90
N GLY A 6 -6.38 66.26 23.85
CA GLY A 6 -5.35 66.93 23.03
C GLY A 6 -5.96 67.87 22.00
N THR A 7 -6.06 69.17 22.31
CA THR A 7 -6.43 70.20 21.32
C THR A 7 -5.35 70.32 20.24
N ARG A 8 -5.66 69.95 18.99
CA ARG A 8 -4.91 70.34 17.80
C ARG A 8 -5.62 71.48 17.06
N LEU A 9 -4.84 72.31 16.35
CA LEU A 9 -5.31 73.53 15.71
C LEU A 9 -6.00 73.21 14.37
N THR A 10 -7.19 73.74 14.14
CA THR A 10 -7.77 73.86 12.80
C THR A 10 -6.95 74.88 11.99
N ALA A 11 -6.16 74.41 11.03
CA ALA A 11 -5.32 75.24 10.18
C ALA A 11 -6.02 75.59 8.86
N VAL A 12 -6.52 76.83 8.77
CA VAL A 12 -6.75 77.58 7.53
C VAL A 12 -7.68 76.96 6.47
N ALA A 13 -8.99 77.23 6.60
CA ALA A 13 -9.86 77.29 5.42
C ALA A 13 -9.60 78.60 4.64
N MET A 14 -9.26 78.54 3.35
CA MET A 14 -8.95 79.72 2.51
C MET A 14 -9.39 79.56 1.04
N ALA A 15 -10.69 79.60 0.77
CA ALA A 15 -11.22 79.65 -0.61
C ALA A 15 -12.56 80.41 -0.78
N ILE A 16 -12.94 81.32 0.14
CA ILE A 16 -14.15 82.16 -0.05
C ILE A 16 -13.79 83.65 -0.18
N LEU A 17 -14.10 84.19 -1.35
CA LEU A 17 -13.95 85.58 -1.78
C LEU A 17 -14.70 86.56 -0.85
N LEU A 18 -13.99 87.48 -0.20
CA LEU A 18 -14.61 88.64 0.44
C LEU A 18 -13.74 89.90 0.35
N VAL A 19 -14.13 90.80 -0.56
CA VAL A 19 -13.49 92.11 -0.72
C VAL A 19 -14.01 93.08 0.35
N THR A 20 -13.15 93.55 1.26
CA THR A 20 -13.11 94.97 1.68
C THR A 20 -11.92 95.30 2.60
N SER A 21 -11.14 96.32 2.21
CA SER A 21 -10.35 97.25 3.05
C SER A 21 -9.55 96.76 4.27
N GLY A 22 -8.21 96.92 4.21
CA GLY A 22 -7.49 97.61 5.30
C GLY A 22 -6.16 97.03 5.82
N LEU A 23 -5.03 97.53 5.27
CA LEU A 23 -3.73 97.72 5.94
C LEU A 23 -3.07 96.53 6.69
N GLY A 24 -2.00 95.97 6.12
CA GLY A 24 -1.01 95.14 6.85
C GLY A 24 -0.18 94.28 5.92
N ALA A 25 1.07 94.68 5.62
CA ALA A 25 1.88 94.03 4.59
C ALA A 25 2.85 92.98 5.14
N PHE A 26 2.76 91.75 4.62
CA PHE A 26 3.91 90.91 4.27
C PHE A 26 3.73 90.47 2.81
N GLY A 27 4.83 90.45 2.04
CA GLY A 27 4.76 90.45 0.58
C GLY A 27 4.89 89.07 -0.06
N GLY A 28 3.79 88.57 -0.63
CA GLY A 28 3.80 87.60 -1.73
C GLY A 28 3.17 88.26 -2.96
N THR A 29 3.91 88.39 -4.07
CA THR A 29 3.40 89.05 -5.28
C THR A 29 2.63 88.08 -6.16
N VAL A 30 1.29 88.15 -6.12
CA VAL A 30 0.42 87.45 -7.08
C VAL A 30 0.63 88.05 -8.47
N ALA A 31 1.49 87.41 -9.27
CA ALA A 31 1.78 87.81 -10.63
C ALA A 31 0.79 87.14 -11.61
N ALA A 32 -0.31 87.82 -11.91
CA ALA A 32 -1.23 87.40 -12.97
C ALA A 32 -0.58 87.58 -14.35
N SER A 33 0.10 86.53 -14.85
CA SER A 33 0.64 86.48 -16.21
C SER A 33 -0.50 86.34 -17.22
N SER A 34 -0.65 87.29 -18.14
CA SER A 34 -1.79 87.37 -19.07
C SER A 34 -1.71 86.40 -20.26
N GLY A 35 -1.21 85.18 -20.05
CA GLY A 35 -1.48 84.03 -20.91
C GLY A 35 -2.49 83.17 -20.17
N GLY A 36 -3.76 83.21 -20.56
CA GLY A 36 -4.82 82.43 -19.92
C GLY A 36 -4.50 80.94 -19.98
N ASN A 37 -4.84 80.20 -18.93
CA ASN A 37 -4.54 78.77 -18.89
C ASN A 37 -5.32 78.05 -20.01
N PRO A 38 -4.77 76.96 -20.58
CA PRO A 38 -5.54 76.12 -21.49
C PRO A 38 -6.76 75.57 -20.74
N SER A 39 -7.89 75.49 -21.46
CA SER A 39 -9.18 75.05 -20.90
C SER A 39 -9.08 73.71 -20.15
N PRO A 40 -10.00 73.43 -19.20
CA PRO A 40 -10.06 72.12 -18.56
C PRO A 40 -10.24 70.99 -19.59
N THR A 41 -9.65 69.83 -19.32
CA THR A 41 -9.61 68.67 -20.22
C THR A 41 -9.62 67.37 -19.41
N ALA A 42 -10.35 66.34 -19.88
CA ALA A 42 -10.57 65.10 -19.13
C ALA A 42 -9.28 64.26 -19.04
N ASP A 43 -8.47 64.27 -20.10
CA ASP A 43 -7.05 63.94 -20.05
C ASP A 43 -6.28 65.23 -19.67
N PRO A 44 -5.70 65.33 -18.46
CA PRO A 44 -5.00 66.54 -18.02
C PRO A 44 -3.60 66.70 -18.63
N GLY A 45 -2.98 65.62 -19.13
CA GLY A 45 -1.56 65.57 -19.53
C GLY A 45 -0.58 65.51 -18.35
N ASP A 46 0.72 65.49 -18.64
CA ASP A 46 1.78 65.31 -17.65
C ASP A 46 1.78 66.40 -16.55
N LEU A 47 2.00 65.98 -15.30
CA LEU A 47 2.04 66.81 -14.09
C LEU A 47 0.80 67.71 -13.92
N ALA A 48 -0.37 67.17 -14.28
CA ALA A 48 -1.65 67.84 -14.14
C ALA A 48 -2.75 66.88 -13.64
N VAL A 49 -3.78 67.45 -13.04
CA VAL A 49 -4.91 66.73 -12.43
C VAL A 49 -6.22 67.37 -12.87
N SER A 50 -7.23 66.57 -13.19
CA SER A 50 -8.57 67.02 -13.59
C SER A 50 -9.65 66.49 -12.66
N LEU A 51 -10.64 67.34 -12.38
CA LEU A 51 -11.83 66.98 -11.61
C LEU A 51 -13.02 66.82 -12.55
N THR A 52 -13.66 65.65 -12.54
CA THR A 52 -14.66 65.21 -13.52
C THR A 52 -15.88 64.52 -12.88
N ASP A 53 -16.92 64.29 -13.67
CA ASP A 53 -18.18 63.61 -13.30
C ASP A 53 -18.18 62.09 -13.59
N GLY A 54 -17.00 61.49 -13.82
CA GLY A 54 -16.85 60.09 -14.21
C GLY A 54 -17.20 59.79 -15.68
N ASP A 55 -18.23 60.43 -16.24
CA ASP A 55 -18.61 60.35 -17.66
C ASP A 55 -17.69 61.21 -18.57
N GLY A 56 -16.91 62.14 -18.00
CA GLY A 56 -15.84 62.89 -18.67
C GLY A 56 -16.09 64.39 -18.82
N THR A 57 -17.16 64.94 -18.23
CA THR A 57 -17.36 66.39 -18.10
C THR A 57 -16.40 66.95 -17.06
N VAL A 58 -15.63 67.97 -17.43
CA VAL A 58 -14.57 68.54 -16.59
C VAL A 58 -15.07 69.79 -15.85
N ASN A 59 -14.90 69.83 -14.53
CA ASN A 59 -15.15 71.02 -13.70
C ASN A 59 -13.90 71.90 -13.57
N ALA A 60 -12.72 71.28 -13.43
CA ALA A 60 -11.44 71.97 -13.27
C ALA A 60 -10.25 71.12 -13.75
N THR A 61 -9.16 71.78 -14.14
CA THR A 61 -7.84 71.15 -14.35
C THR A 61 -6.76 71.99 -13.66
N TYR A 62 -5.96 71.35 -12.80
CA TYR A 62 -4.89 71.89 -11.98
C TYR A 62 -3.54 71.44 -12.56
N ARG A 63 -2.66 72.36 -12.93
CA ARG A 63 -1.40 72.02 -13.63
C ARG A 63 -0.18 72.48 -12.84
N VAL A 64 0.73 71.56 -12.52
CA VAL A 64 1.96 71.86 -11.76
C VAL A 64 2.97 72.54 -12.68
N ASN A 65 3.37 73.77 -12.35
CA ASN A 65 4.44 74.48 -13.04
C ASN A 65 5.71 74.46 -12.17
N THR A 66 6.56 73.47 -12.44
CA THR A 66 7.86 73.24 -11.77
C THR A 66 8.87 74.37 -11.97
N THR A 67 8.68 75.24 -12.98
CA THR A 67 9.56 76.39 -13.23
C THR A 67 9.20 77.61 -12.39
N SER A 68 7.92 77.80 -12.02
CA SER A 68 7.45 78.89 -11.15
C SER A 68 7.15 78.47 -9.72
N GLY A 69 7.10 77.16 -9.41
CA GLY A 69 6.64 76.66 -8.12
C GLY A 69 5.15 76.98 -7.87
N THR A 70 4.33 76.94 -8.93
CA THR A 70 2.89 77.23 -8.85
C THR A 70 2.03 76.15 -9.47
N ILE A 71 0.87 75.89 -8.87
CA ILE A 71 -0.23 75.14 -9.48
C ILE A 71 -1.14 76.15 -10.17
N ASN A 72 -1.35 75.95 -11.46
CA ASN A 72 -2.22 76.77 -12.30
C ASN A 72 -3.57 76.06 -12.45
N ALA A 73 -4.58 76.51 -11.71
CA ALA A 73 -5.94 76.02 -11.79
C ALA A 73 -6.71 76.74 -12.90
N SER A 74 -7.38 75.95 -13.73
CA SER A 74 -8.32 76.38 -14.77
C SER A 74 -9.68 75.75 -14.50
N TYR A 75 -10.76 76.47 -14.76
CA TYR A 75 -12.13 76.07 -14.39
C TYR A 75 -13.09 76.11 -15.58
N ALA A 76 -14.18 75.34 -15.51
CA ALA A 76 -15.25 75.38 -16.48
C ALA A 76 -16.17 76.61 -16.29
N GLY A 77 -16.56 77.24 -17.40
CA GLY A 77 -17.35 78.47 -17.44
C GLY A 77 -16.54 79.74 -17.17
N ASP A 78 -17.21 80.88 -16.96
CA ASP A 78 -16.57 82.20 -16.79
C ASP A 78 -15.89 82.40 -15.40
N LYS A 79 -15.39 81.34 -14.77
CA LYS A 79 -14.60 81.39 -13.54
C LYS A 79 -13.15 81.83 -13.87
N PRO A 80 -12.54 82.74 -13.11
CA PRO A 80 -11.16 83.16 -13.36
C PRO A 80 -10.15 82.06 -13.00
N ASP A 81 -9.08 81.97 -13.79
CA ASP A 81 -7.89 81.16 -13.47
C ASP A 81 -7.28 81.57 -12.12
N VAL A 82 -6.72 80.60 -11.39
CA VAL A 82 -6.05 80.82 -10.10
C VAL A 82 -4.70 80.13 -10.09
N ASN A 83 -3.63 80.89 -9.84
CA ASN A 83 -2.28 80.36 -9.68
C ASN A 83 -1.89 80.43 -8.20
N VAL A 84 -1.56 79.28 -7.59
CA VAL A 84 -1.22 79.14 -6.16
C VAL A 84 0.20 78.60 -6.04
N SER A 85 1.04 79.15 -5.16
CA SER A 85 2.36 78.56 -4.88
C SER A 85 2.21 77.26 -4.10
N TYR A 86 2.97 76.22 -4.48
CA TYR A 86 3.00 74.93 -3.79
C TYR A 86 4.36 74.69 -3.12
N THR A 87 4.39 73.81 -2.11
CA THR A 87 5.63 73.24 -1.56
C THR A 87 5.87 71.85 -2.13
N ASP A 88 4.81 71.04 -2.19
CA ASP A 88 4.81 69.62 -2.53
C ASP A 88 3.88 69.45 -3.75
N SER A 89 4.29 68.78 -4.84
CA SER A 89 3.52 68.80 -6.09
C SER A 89 2.21 68.01 -6.04
N ALA A 90 2.07 67.06 -5.11
CA ALA A 90 0.81 66.38 -4.76
C ALA A 90 -0.30 67.34 -4.30
N THR A 91 0.02 68.59 -3.92
CA THR A 91 -0.97 69.65 -3.66
C THR A 91 -1.95 69.85 -4.85
N ALA A 92 -1.55 69.51 -6.08
CA ALA A 92 -2.44 69.56 -7.24
C ALA A 92 -3.53 68.47 -7.23
N ILE A 93 -3.22 67.31 -6.64
CA ILE A 93 -4.18 66.22 -6.41
C ILE A 93 -5.10 66.63 -5.26
N GLN A 94 -4.54 67.15 -4.16
CA GLN A 94 -5.33 67.61 -3.02
C GLN A 94 -6.32 68.70 -3.41
N PHE A 95 -5.91 69.71 -4.20
CA PHE A 95 -6.86 70.72 -4.69
C PHE A 95 -8.00 70.15 -5.56
N ALA A 96 -7.80 69.03 -6.25
CA ALA A 96 -8.88 68.37 -6.97
C ALA A 96 -9.82 67.62 -6.02
N LEU A 97 -9.28 66.94 -4.99
CA LEU A 97 -10.03 66.28 -3.92
C LEU A 97 -10.85 67.31 -3.11
N ASP A 98 -10.24 68.40 -2.64
CA ASP A 98 -10.86 69.50 -1.88
C ASP A 98 -12.03 70.18 -2.61
N ASN A 99 -12.03 70.16 -3.95
CA ASN A 99 -13.06 70.77 -4.80
C ASN A 99 -14.09 69.75 -5.32
N ALA A 100 -13.96 68.47 -4.96
CA ALA A 100 -14.89 67.43 -5.36
C ALA A 100 -16.30 67.64 -4.77
N THR A 101 -17.29 67.07 -5.45
CA THR A 101 -18.71 67.20 -5.11
C THR A 101 -19.46 65.95 -5.56
N ALA A 102 -20.66 65.70 -5.05
CA ALA A 102 -21.55 64.60 -5.49
C ALA A 102 -22.13 64.78 -6.93
N THR A 103 -21.35 65.35 -7.84
CA THR A 103 -21.61 65.52 -9.28
C THR A 103 -20.29 65.59 -10.06
N TYR A 104 -19.21 66.05 -9.41
CA TYR A 104 -17.84 65.94 -9.91
C TYR A 104 -17.01 65.27 -8.81
N ASP A 105 -17.01 63.94 -8.82
CA ASP A 105 -16.46 63.05 -7.79
C ASP A 105 -15.22 62.27 -8.26
N THR A 106 -14.81 62.45 -9.51
CA THR A 106 -13.75 61.65 -10.14
C THR A 106 -12.55 62.53 -10.44
N VAL A 107 -11.50 62.38 -9.63
CA VAL A 107 -10.18 63.00 -9.77
C VAL A 107 -9.32 62.12 -10.67
N VAL A 108 -8.92 62.66 -11.83
CA VAL A 108 -8.05 62.00 -12.81
C VAL A 108 -6.66 62.64 -12.77
N VAL A 109 -5.64 61.85 -12.46
CA VAL A 109 -4.23 62.28 -12.43
C VAL A 109 -3.55 61.92 -13.75
N GLY A 110 -2.86 62.88 -14.36
CA GLY A 110 -2.04 62.68 -15.57
C GLY A 110 -0.57 62.44 -15.25
N GLY A 111 0.15 61.86 -16.22
CA GLY A 111 1.44 61.19 -16.02
C GLY A 111 2.53 62.00 -15.31
N GLY A 112 3.45 61.27 -14.65
CA GLY A 112 4.61 61.82 -13.96
C GLY A 112 4.66 61.41 -12.48
N THR A 113 5.50 62.13 -11.73
CA THR A 113 5.64 61.97 -10.27
C THR A 113 5.05 63.18 -9.57
N PHE A 114 4.23 62.95 -8.54
CA PHE A 114 3.72 63.96 -7.63
C PHE A 114 4.31 63.72 -6.24
N ASP A 115 5.03 64.69 -5.71
CA ASP A 115 5.72 64.61 -4.41
C ASP A 115 4.79 65.12 -3.29
N GLY A 116 4.68 64.38 -2.19
CA GLY A 116 3.84 64.67 -1.03
C GLY A 116 2.71 63.64 -0.79
N SER A 117 2.04 63.74 0.37
CA SER A 117 0.87 62.92 0.72
C SER A 117 -0.45 63.52 0.21
N VAL A 118 -1.50 62.71 0.13
CA VAL A 118 -2.89 63.13 -0.17
C VAL A 118 -3.92 62.54 0.80
N ASP A 119 -4.91 63.35 1.15
CA ASP A 119 -6.07 63.00 1.98
C ASP A 119 -7.32 62.86 1.08
N VAL A 120 -7.85 61.64 0.99
CA VAL A 120 -9.12 61.32 0.31
C VAL A 120 -10.24 61.39 1.36
N ASP A 121 -10.75 62.60 1.58
CA ASP A 121 -11.63 62.95 2.71
C ASP A 121 -12.93 63.71 2.36
N SER A 122 -13.09 64.17 1.11
CA SER A 122 -14.01 65.27 0.81
C SER A 122 -15.46 64.87 0.50
N THR A 123 -15.70 63.69 -0.09
CA THR A 123 -17.06 63.18 -0.34
C THR A 123 -17.12 61.65 -0.43
N ALA A 124 -18.19 61.04 0.08
CA ALA A 124 -18.37 59.60 0.02
C ALA A 124 -18.55 59.13 -1.43
N GLY A 125 -17.94 57.99 -1.79
CA GLY A 125 -17.92 57.47 -3.17
C GLY A 125 -16.90 58.12 -4.11
N ILE A 126 -16.06 59.03 -3.64
CA ILE A 126 -15.04 59.73 -4.45
C ILE A 126 -14.06 58.75 -5.13
N VAL A 127 -13.69 59.05 -6.39
CA VAL A 127 -12.78 58.23 -7.19
C VAL A 127 -11.48 58.99 -7.45
N LEU A 128 -10.36 58.46 -6.96
CA LEU A 128 -9.01 58.84 -7.36
C LEU A 128 -8.50 57.87 -8.42
N ASP A 129 -8.51 58.31 -9.68
CA ASP A 129 -7.93 57.60 -10.82
C ASP A 129 -6.52 58.14 -11.08
N GLY A 130 -5.50 57.41 -10.62
CA GLY A 130 -4.09 57.82 -10.71
C GLY A 130 -3.53 57.85 -12.14
N GLY A 131 -4.23 57.33 -13.14
CA GLY A 131 -3.78 57.32 -14.55
C GLY A 131 -2.48 56.53 -14.82
N TYR A 132 -2.07 55.67 -13.88
CA TYR A 132 -0.76 55.02 -13.78
C TYR A 132 0.42 56.00 -13.52
N SER A 133 0.13 57.10 -12.80
CA SER A 133 1.13 58.06 -12.30
C SER A 133 1.77 57.59 -10.98
N ARG A 134 2.90 58.21 -10.61
CA ARG A 134 3.62 57.96 -9.34
C ARG A 134 3.27 59.03 -8.30
N LEU A 135 2.92 58.63 -7.08
CA LEU A 135 2.83 59.48 -5.90
C LEU A 135 3.99 59.16 -4.96
N ASP A 136 4.81 60.14 -4.61
CA ASP A 136 6.04 60.00 -3.84
C ASP A 136 5.88 60.59 -2.44
N GLY A 137 5.86 59.74 -1.42
CA GLY A 137 5.65 60.13 -0.01
C GLY A 137 6.83 60.90 0.60
N GLY A 138 7.94 61.08 -0.11
CA GLY A 138 9.07 61.91 0.29
C GLY A 138 9.92 61.37 1.46
N GLY A 139 9.67 60.15 1.94
CA GLY A 139 10.49 59.35 2.85
C GLY A 139 10.73 59.87 4.28
N VAL A 140 10.40 61.13 4.60
CA VAL A 140 10.84 61.80 5.84
C VAL A 140 9.74 62.12 6.86
N SER A 141 8.46 61.93 6.52
CA SER A 141 7.32 62.24 7.39
C SER A 141 6.88 61.02 8.20
N LEU A 142 7.53 60.78 9.34
CA LEU A 142 7.28 59.58 10.17
C LEU A 142 5.81 59.43 10.61
N GLY A 143 5.17 58.36 10.14
CA GLY A 143 3.87 57.89 10.66
C GLY A 143 2.65 58.64 10.11
N TYR A 144 2.68 59.08 8.85
CA TYR A 144 1.48 59.44 8.10
C TYR A 144 1.47 58.73 6.74
N PRO A 145 0.31 58.25 6.23
CA PRO A 145 0.28 57.59 4.93
C PRO A 145 0.64 58.51 3.76
N ALA A 146 1.08 57.93 2.64
CA ALA A 146 1.20 58.66 1.38
C ALA A 146 -0.18 58.88 0.72
N VAL A 147 -1.08 57.88 0.79
CA VAL A 147 -2.52 58.06 0.54
C VAL A 147 -3.30 57.71 1.80
N ASN A 148 -4.05 58.66 2.34
CA ASN A 148 -4.91 58.45 3.52
C ASN A 148 -6.40 58.53 3.11
N VAL A 149 -7.14 57.43 3.26
CA VAL A 149 -8.56 57.33 2.88
C VAL A 149 -9.46 57.39 4.12
N THR A 150 -10.35 58.38 4.18
CA THR A 150 -11.15 58.65 5.39
C THR A 150 -12.66 58.81 5.15
N VAL A 151 -13.13 58.56 3.93
CA VAL A 151 -14.57 58.56 3.58
C VAL A 151 -15.04 57.25 2.94
N ASP A 152 -16.26 56.86 3.30
CA ASP A 152 -16.87 55.60 2.88
C ASP A 152 -17.08 55.51 1.35
N GLY A 153 -16.90 54.30 0.81
CA GLY A 153 -17.11 53.99 -0.61
C GLY A 153 -16.05 54.57 -1.56
N ALA A 154 -14.99 55.20 -1.03
CA ALA A 154 -13.93 55.78 -1.85
C ALA A 154 -13.21 54.73 -2.71
N THR A 155 -12.83 55.10 -3.93
CA THR A 155 -12.07 54.25 -4.85
C THR A 155 -10.72 54.88 -5.18
N VAL A 156 -9.62 54.18 -4.90
CA VAL A 156 -8.27 54.54 -5.37
C VAL A 156 -7.84 53.51 -6.41
N ARG A 157 -7.51 53.96 -7.63
CA ARG A 157 -7.18 53.04 -8.72
C ARG A 157 -6.13 53.56 -9.69
N ASN A 158 -5.43 52.65 -10.36
CA ASN A 158 -4.40 52.93 -11.36
C ASN A 158 -3.31 53.88 -10.82
N LEU A 159 -2.69 53.55 -9.69
CA LEU A 159 -1.75 54.45 -8.99
C LEU A 159 -0.55 53.66 -8.46
N THR A 160 0.67 54.16 -8.69
CA THR A 160 1.88 53.68 -8.01
C THR A 160 2.21 54.65 -6.87
N VAL A 161 2.26 54.18 -5.63
CA VAL A 161 2.58 54.94 -4.42
C VAL A 161 3.94 54.47 -3.89
N VAL A 162 4.83 55.39 -3.53
CA VAL A 162 6.22 55.04 -3.17
C VAL A 162 6.76 55.80 -1.98
N ASP A 163 7.92 55.37 -1.49
CA ASP A 163 8.84 56.17 -0.68
C ASP A 163 8.14 56.78 0.57
N SER A 164 7.28 56.00 1.24
CA SER A 164 6.37 56.53 2.26
C SER A 164 7.03 56.70 3.63
N GLY A 165 6.82 57.87 4.25
CA GLY A 165 7.23 58.16 5.63
C GLY A 165 6.45 57.38 6.70
N GLY A 166 5.28 56.83 6.35
CA GLY A 166 4.48 55.93 7.18
C GLY A 166 4.02 54.74 6.36
N ASP A 167 2.71 54.53 6.31
CA ASP A 167 2.11 53.50 5.46
C ASP A 167 2.06 53.96 3.99
N GLY A 168 2.06 53.04 3.03
CA GLY A 168 1.84 53.41 1.63
C GLY A 168 0.42 53.94 1.42
N ILE A 169 -0.57 53.10 1.73
CA ILE A 169 -1.99 53.48 1.73
C ILE A 169 -2.64 53.09 3.06
N GLY A 170 -3.18 54.07 3.78
CA GLY A 170 -3.96 53.85 5.00
C GLY A 170 -5.45 54.11 4.76
N SER A 171 -6.32 53.29 5.35
CA SER A 171 -7.80 53.43 5.21
C SER A 171 -8.59 53.31 6.52
N LEU A 172 -7.91 53.29 7.67
CA LEU A 172 -8.36 53.00 9.05
C LEU A 172 -9.66 53.68 9.56
N SER A 173 -10.25 54.62 8.82
CA SER A 173 -11.48 55.34 9.20
C SER A 173 -12.60 55.28 8.17
N ALA A 174 -12.48 54.46 7.12
CA ALA A 174 -13.45 54.35 6.02
C ALA A 174 -13.95 52.91 5.80
N ALA A 175 -15.21 52.78 5.40
CA ALA A 175 -15.83 51.52 4.96
C ALA A 175 -15.97 51.44 3.43
N ASP A 176 -16.21 50.24 2.89
CA ASP A 176 -16.46 49.96 1.47
C ASP A 176 -15.40 50.53 0.48
N VAL A 177 -14.16 50.72 0.95
CA VAL A 177 -13.05 51.27 0.14
C VAL A 177 -12.66 50.29 -0.97
N THR A 178 -12.43 50.79 -2.18
CA THR A 178 -11.96 49.99 -3.31
C THR A 178 -10.55 50.40 -3.73
N LEU A 179 -9.56 49.53 -3.53
CA LEU A 179 -8.23 49.64 -4.12
C LEU A 179 -8.16 48.78 -5.38
N ARG A 180 -7.76 49.34 -6.53
CA ARG A 180 -7.70 48.58 -7.79
C ARG A 180 -6.57 48.96 -8.75
N ASN A 181 -5.81 47.98 -9.25
CA ASN A 181 -4.64 48.23 -10.11
C ASN A 181 -3.67 49.22 -9.42
N VAL A 182 -3.30 48.91 -8.18
CA VAL A 182 -2.50 49.76 -7.31
C VAL A 182 -1.16 49.09 -7.04
N GLU A 183 -0.09 49.87 -6.99
CA GLU A 183 1.25 49.42 -6.68
C GLU A 183 1.78 50.25 -5.50
N VAL A 184 2.33 49.60 -4.48
CA VAL A 184 2.98 50.25 -3.34
C VAL A 184 4.42 49.78 -3.24
N ILE A 185 5.37 50.70 -3.10
CA ILE A 185 6.81 50.40 -3.03
C ILE A 185 7.44 51.18 -1.85
N ASP A 186 8.39 50.58 -1.14
CA ASP A 186 9.27 51.24 -0.16
C ASP A 186 8.52 52.12 0.88
N SER A 187 7.67 51.50 1.69
CA SER A 187 6.99 52.15 2.83
C SER A 187 7.72 51.88 4.16
N ASN A 188 7.81 52.90 5.03
CA ASN A 188 8.48 52.76 6.34
C ASN A 188 7.64 52.02 7.40
N ASN A 189 6.33 51.93 7.23
CA ASN A 189 5.45 51.03 7.99
C ASN A 189 4.69 50.09 7.04
N HIS A 190 3.36 49.96 7.12
CA HIS A 190 2.62 49.00 6.31
C HIS A 190 2.65 49.40 4.83
N GLY A 191 2.72 48.45 3.89
CA GLY A 191 2.47 48.76 2.49
C GLY A 191 1.03 49.27 2.31
N ILE A 192 0.06 48.48 2.80
CA ILE A 192 -1.34 48.86 2.88
C ILE A 192 -1.90 48.52 4.26
N ASP A 193 -2.58 49.47 4.90
CA ASP A 193 -3.36 49.28 6.12
C ASP A 193 -4.86 49.39 5.79
N PHE A 194 -5.55 48.24 5.80
CA PHE A 194 -6.88 48.09 5.21
C PHE A 194 -8.03 47.95 6.22
N ALA A 195 -9.04 48.81 6.10
CA ALA A 195 -10.13 48.92 7.08
C ALA A 195 -11.42 48.19 6.69
N ASN A 196 -11.92 48.35 5.46
CA ASN A 196 -12.95 47.47 4.88
C ASN A 196 -13.13 47.72 3.37
N GLY A 197 -13.59 46.70 2.64
CA GLY A 197 -14.06 46.82 1.26
C GLY A 197 -13.44 45.80 0.31
N THR A 198 -12.76 46.27 -0.73
CA THR A 198 -12.23 45.47 -1.83
C THR A 198 -10.80 45.88 -2.21
N ILE A 199 -9.91 44.90 -2.35
CA ILE A 199 -8.59 45.06 -2.99
C ILE A 199 -8.53 44.15 -4.23
N ARG A 200 -8.14 44.69 -5.39
CA ARG A 200 -8.02 43.94 -6.65
C ARG A 200 -6.82 44.33 -7.51
N ASN A 201 -6.05 43.35 -7.97
CA ASN A 201 -4.88 43.55 -8.85
C ASN A 201 -3.87 44.52 -8.19
N THR A 202 -3.31 44.13 -7.04
CA THR A 202 -2.48 45.03 -6.23
C THR A 202 -1.10 44.44 -5.98
N THR A 203 -0.05 45.21 -6.22
CA THR A 203 1.33 44.85 -5.87
C THR A 203 1.77 45.64 -4.64
N VAL A 204 2.46 44.98 -3.71
CA VAL A 204 3.23 45.63 -2.64
C VAL A 204 4.67 45.12 -2.69
N GLU A 205 5.63 46.03 -2.59
CA GLU A 205 7.06 45.74 -2.47
C GLU A 205 7.66 46.52 -1.28
N GLY A 206 8.19 45.80 -0.29
CA GLY A 206 8.65 46.39 0.97
C GLY A 206 7.54 46.54 2.03
N GLY A 207 7.78 47.41 3.01
CA GLY A 207 6.94 47.59 4.21
C GLY A 207 7.40 46.78 5.42
N SER A 208 6.88 47.10 6.61
CA SER A 208 6.97 46.26 7.82
C SER A 208 6.09 45.03 7.65
N VAL A 209 4.80 45.28 7.46
CA VAL A 209 3.82 44.33 6.93
C VAL A 209 3.46 44.76 5.51
N GLY A 210 3.39 43.83 4.55
CA GLY A 210 2.99 44.17 3.18
C GLY A 210 1.54 44.65 3.10
N LEU A 211 0.61 43.87 3.66
CA LEU A 211 -0.80 44.22 3.80
C LEU A 211 -1.30 43.83 5.19
N TYR A 212 -1.67 44.83 6.01
CA TYR A 212 -2.23 44.65 7.34
C TYR A 212 -3.75 44.88 7.35
N GLN A 213 -4.50 44.08 8.11
CA GLN A 213 -5.97 44.16 8.16
C GLN A 213 -6.53 43.85 9.57
N GLY A 214 -6.40 44.81 10.51
CA GLY A 214 -6.66 44.58 11.93
C GLY A 214 -8.08 44.82 12.47
N ILE A 215 -8.94 45.59 11.79
CA ILE A 215 -10.21 46.08 12.37
C ILE A 215 -11.46 45.86 11.51
N SER A 216 -11.36 44.99 10.50
CA SER A 216 -12.33 44.91 9.40
C SER A 216 -13.42 43.83 9.56
N ASN A 217 -14.37 43.76 8.63
CA ASN A 217 -15.31 42.63 8.54
C ASN A 217 -15.87 42.44 7.13
N GLY A 218 -15.73 41.25 6.54
CA GLY A 218 -16.37 40.89 5.27
C GLY A 218 -15.64 41.34 3.98
N SER A 219 -14.44 41.93 4.10
CA SER A 219 -13.64 42.42 2.96
C SER A 219 -13.30 41.32 1.92
N THR A 220 -13.12 41.72 0.66
CA THR A 220 -12.62 40.86 -0.43
C THR A 220 -11.23 41.28 -0.91
N ILE A 221 -10.26 40.38 -0.85
CA ILE A 221 -8.91 40.54 -1.42
C ILE A 221 -8.78 39.58 -2.61
N ALA A 222 -8.28 40.08 -3.76
CA ALA A 222 -8.12 39.25 -4.96
C ALA A 222 -6.96 39.70 -5.87
N GLY A 223 -6.12 38.77 -6.33
CA GLY A 223 -5.05 39.10 -7.27
C GLY A 223 -4.04 40.05 -6.65
N VAL A 224 -3.51 39.68 -5.49
CA VAL A 224 -2.54 40.50 -4.73
C VAL A 224 -1.18 39.83 -4.73
N THR A 225 -0.13 40.60 -4.93
CA THR A 225 1.24 40.10 -4.83
C THR A 225 2.07 40.97 -3.89
N ILE A 226 2.65 40.35 -2.88
CA ILE A 226 3.47 41.01 -1.86
C ILE A 226 4.90 40.49 -1.98
N ARG A 227 5.88 41.40 -1.99
CA ARG A 227 7.30 41.08 -2.12
C ARG A 227 8.17 41.84 -1.11
N GLN A 228 9.28 41.22 -0.70
CA GLN A 228 10.34 41.87 0.08
C GLN A 228 9.84 42.53 1.39
N ALA A 229 8.79 41.99 2.01
CA ALA A 229 8.28 42.53 3.28
C ALA A 229 9.32 42.32 4.39
N SER A 230 9.53 43.32 5.23
CA SER A 230 10.61 43.25 6.22
C SER A 230 10.26 42.42 7.46
N SER A 231 8.97 42.30 7.81
CA SER A 231 8.45 41.32 8.78
C SER A 231 7.50 40.35 8.10
N THR A 232 6.21 40.71 7.99
CA THR A 232 5.11 39.82 7.59
C THR A 232 4.65 40.14 6.17
N GLY A 233 4.31 39.13 5.35
CA GLY A 233 3.73 39.38 4.02
C GLY A 233 2.31 39.93 4.11
N LEU A 234 1.38 39.08 4.53
CA LEU A 234 -0.05 39.39 4.73
C LEU A 234 -0.44 39.09 6.19
N GLU A 235 -1.13 40.01 6.86
CA GLU A 235 -1.48 39.88 8.28
C GLU A 235 -2.97 40.23 8.51
N ILE A 236 -3.74 39.24 8.97
CA ILE A 236 -5.20 39.30 9.11
C ILE A 236 -5.61 39.00 10.56
N ASP A 237 -5.90 40.05 11.34
CA ASP A 237 -6.46 39.93 12.71
C ASP A 237 -7.99 40.11 12.76
N SER A 238 -8.66 40.10 11.60
CA SER A 238 -10.09 40.42 11.49
C SER A 238 -10.89 39.41 10.65
N ALA A 239 -12.22 39.58 10.51
CA ALA A 239 -13.13 38.45 10.31
C ALA A 239 -13.98 38.42 9.03
N ASN A 240 -14.31 37.20 8.60
CA ASN A 240 -15.20 36.82 7.50
C ASN A 240 -14.69 37.22 6.10
N HIS A 241 -13.37 37.23 5.89
CA HIS A 241 -12.75 37.64 4.64
C HIS A 241 -12.78 36.56 3.56
N THR A 242 -12.83 37.02 2.30
CA THR A 242 -12.56 36.17 1.14
C THR A 242 -11.30 36.66 0.43
N ILE A 243 -10.22 35.91 0.62
CA ILE A 243 -8.88 36.21 0.15
C ILE A 243 -8.55 35.18 -0.93
N ARG A 244 -8.21 35.62 -2.14
CA ARG A 244 -7.89 34.69 -3.23
C ARG A 244 -6.84 35.19 -4.20
N ASP A 245 -6.26 34.26 -4.96
CA ASP A 245 -5.27 34.56 -6.00
C ASP A 245 -4.14 35.46 -5.43
N VAL A 246 -3.54 35.01 -4.31
CA VAL A 246 -2.54 35.78 -3.55
C VAL A 246 -1.17 35.13 -3.66
N THR A 247 -0.14 35.94 -3.91
CA THR A 247 1.27 35.52 -3.88
C THR A 247 2.05 36.32 -2.84
N VAL A 248 2.72 35.65 -1.91
CA VAL A 248 3.74 36.26 -1.03
C VAL A 248 5.10 35.66 -1.39
N ASN A 249 6.12 36.51 -1.53
CA ASN A 249 7.46 36.10 -1.88
C ASN A 249 8.55 36.95 -1.17
N ASN A 250 9.50 36.30 -0.50
CA ASN A 250 10.59 36.92 0.27
C ASN A 250 10.08 37.78 1.44
N THR A 251 10.04 37.20 2.65
CA THR A 251 9.99 37.98 3.90
C THR A 251 11.37 38.02 4.58
N THR A 252 11.64 39.03 5.40
CA THR A 252 13.00 39.27 5.94
C THR A 252 13.18 38.87 7.42
N SER A 253 12.14 38.95 8.26
CA SER A 253 12.21 38.51 9.66
C SER A 253 10.89 38.02 10.29
N GLY A 254 9.94 37.54 9.48
CA GLY A 254 8.67 36.96 9.94
C GLY A 254 7.99 36.09 8.90
N SER A 255 6.75 35.69 9.20
CA SER A 255 5.94 34.71 8.48
C SER A 255 5.40 35.26 7.14
N GLY A 256 5.19 34.40 6.16
CA GLY A 256 4.64 34.81 4.86
C GLY A 256 3.20 35.30 4.95
N ILE A 257 2.33 34.53 5.61
CA ILE A 257 0.96 34.92 5.96
C ILE A 257 0.73 34.62 7.44
N LEU A 258 0.12 35.56 8.16
CA LEU A 258 -0.32 35.44 9.55
C LEU A 258 -1.84 35.64 9.65
N GLU A 259 -2.54 34.65 10.18
CA GLU A 259 -4.00 34.59 10.33
C GLU A 259 -4.40 34.43 11.80
N SER A 260 -4.80 35.54 12.41
CA SER A 260 -5.31 35.65 13.80
C SER A 260 -6.83 35.90 13.85
N GLY A 261 -7.50 35.82 12.70
CA GLY A 261 -8.89 36.21 12.49
C GLY A 261 -9.91 35.07 12.65
N VAL A 262 -11.10 35.24 12.08
CA VAL A 262 -12.24 34.31 12.27
C VAL A 262 -13.08 34.20 11.00
N ASN A 263 -13.44 32.98 10.60
CA ASN A 263 -14.17 32.59 9.39
C ASN A 263 -13.52 33.07 8.06
N ASN A 264 -12.20 33.22 8.02
CA ASN A 264 -11.50 33.69 6.83
C ASN A 264 -11.30 32.55 5.81
N THR A 265 -11.52 32.85 4.53
CA THR A 265 -11.39 31.87 3.43
C THR A 265 -10.28 32.28 2.48
N TYR A 266 -9.33 31.36 2.26
CA TYR A 266 -8.17 31.48 1.40
C TYR A 266 -8.28 30.50 0.23
N GLU A 267 -8.17 31.00 -1.01
CA GLU A 267 -8.27 30.20 -2.24
C GLU A 267 -7.20 30.60 -3.27
N ASN A 268 -6.43 29.64 -3.79
CA ASN A 268 -5.32 29.89 -4.73
C ASN A 268 -4.25 30.82 -4.11
N VAL A 269 -3.51 30.30 -3.13
CA VAL A 269 -2.49 31.07 -2.40
C VAL A 269 -1.12 30.43 -2.59
N THR A 270 -0.11 31.25 -2.88
CA THR A 270 1.29 30.81 -2.98
C THR A 270 2.14 31.63 -2.03
N VAL A 271 2.85 30.97 -1.13
CA VAL A 271 3.84 31.60 -0.24
C VAL A 271 5.21 30.99 -0.50
N THR A 272 6.22 31.85 -0.67
CA THR A 272 7.57 31.43 -1.06
C THR A 272 8.67 32.20 -0.34
N ASN A 273 9.76 31.51 0.03
CA ASN A 273 10.97 32.14 0.56
C ASN A 273 10.70 33.02 1.82
N SER A 274 9.84 32.55 2.73
CA SER A 274 9.59 33.25 4.00
C SER A 274 10.72 33.00 5.00
N SER A 275 11.09 34.04 5.76
CA SER A 275 12.18 33.96 6.75
C SER A 275 11.86 33.17 8.02
N THR A 276 10.59 32.82 8.22
CA THR A 276 10.14 31.82 9.20
C THR A 276 9.14 30.89 8.49
N GLU A 277 7.88 30.83 8.93
CA GLU A 277 6.84 29.96 8.41
C GLU A 277 6.21 30.52 7.13
N GLY A 278 5.70 29.64 6.26
CA GLY A 278 4.93 30.04 5.09
C GLY A 278 3.56 30.61 5.48
N PHE A 279 2.73 29.80 6.14
CA PHE A 279 1.39 30.21 6.58
C PHE A 279 1.20 29.86 8.06
N GLU A 280 1.02 30.89 8.89
CA GLU A 280 0.81 30.79 10.33
C GLU A 280 -0.65 31.07 10.71
N ILE A 281 -1.26 30.15 11.48
CA ILE A 281 -2.68 30.18 11.85
C ILE A 281 -2.82 30.06 13.37
N GLY A 282 -3.35 31.11 14.00
CA GLY A 282 -3.53 31.22 15.44
C GLY A 282 -2.24 31.61 16.20
N VAL A 283 -2.32 32.70 16.99
CA VAL A 283 -1.20 33.26 17.79
C VAL A 283 -1.65 33.88 19.12
N SER A 284 -2.89 33.65 19.57
CA SER A 284 -3.35 33.98 20.92
C SER A 284 -4.60 33.18 21.36
N GLU A 285 -4.48 32.40 22.44
CA GLU A 285 -5.54 31.71 23.22
C GLU A 285 -6.85 32.52 23.44
N SER A 286 -6.82 33.84 23.27
CA SER A 286 -7.96 34.76 23.40
C SER A 286 -8.93 34.74 22.20
N VAL A 287 -8.53 34.20 21.04
CA VAL A 287 -9.34 34.13 19.81
C VAL A 287 -9.24 32.71 19.23
N SER A 288 -10.37 32.09 18.93
CA SER A 288 -10.42 30.80 18.25
C SER A 288 -10.51 31.03 16.75
N THR A 289 -9.38 30.87 16.07
CA THR A 289 -9.24 30.96 14.61
C THR A 289 -9.93 29.77 13.91
N ASN A 290 -10.63 30.01 12.81
CA ASN A 290 -11.26 28.95 12.03
C ASN A 290 -11.23 29.27 10.52
N ALA A 291 -10.02 29.24 9.96
CA ALA A 291 -9.76 29.53 8.56
C ALA A 291 -10.13 28.36 7.64
N THR A 292 -10.44 28.62 6.37
CA THR A 292 -10.57 27.59 5.32
C THR A 292 -9.54 27.84 4.23
N LEU A 293 -8.59 26.93 4.08
CA LEU A 293 -7.50 27.01 3.11
C LEU A 293 -7.74 26.04 1.94
N ARG A 294 -7.65 26.55 0.71
CA ARG A 294 -7.88 25.81 -0.53
C ARG A 294 -6.85 26.16 -1.60
N ASN A 295 -6.27 25.14 -2.23
CA ASN A 295 -5.29 25.32 -3.32
C ASN A 295 -4.12 26.20 -2.83
N VAL A 296 -3.43 25.73 -1.78
CA VAL A 296 -2.36 26.49 -1.11
C VAL A 296 -1.01 25.83 -1.37
N THR A 297 -0.05 26.60 -1.86
CA THR A 297 1.35 26.19 -2.07
C THR A 297 2.25 26.95 -1.11
N VAL A 298 3.10 26.23 -0.37
CA VAL A 298 4.11 26.77 0.54
C VAL A 298 5.47 26.13 0.24
N GLU A 299 6.40 26.95 -0.23
CA GLU A 299 7.65 26.49 -0.86
C GLU A 299 8.87 27.34 -0.41
N ASP A 300 10.05 26.74 -0.24
CA ASP A 300 11.29 27.41 0.20
C ASP A 300 11.20 28.21 1.54
N ASN A 301 10.26 27.92 2.46
CA ASN A 301 10.15 28.69 3.72
C ASN A 301 11.12 28.16 4.78
N ALA A 302 11.68 29.05 5.61
CA ALA A 302 12.80 28.71 6.50
C ALA A 302 12.42 27.87 7.74
N ALA A 303 11.13 27.81 8.09
CA ALA A 303 10.57 26.95 9.13
C ALA A 303 9.44 26.07 8.54
N ASP A 304 8.29 25.97 9.20
CA ASP A 304 7.15 25.18 8.71
C ASP A 304 6.52 25.77 7.43
N GLY A 305 6.07 24.91 6.52
CA GLY A 305 5.28 25.31 5.36
C GLY A 305 3.93 25.90 5.79
N ILE A 306 3.13 25.12 6.54
CA ILE A 306 1.94 25.60 7.26
C ILE A 306 2.04 25.18 8.73
N ILE A 307 1.77 26.12 9.64
CA ILE A 307 1.60 25.88 11.07
C ILE A 307 0.19 26.28 11.51
N ALA A 308 -0.48 25.43 12.28
CA ALA A 308 -1.77 25.71 12.90
C ALA A 308 -1.67 25.48 14.41
N ASN A 309 -1.41 26.56 15.16
CA ASN A 309 -1.18 26.53 16.61
C ASN A 309 -2.49 26.46 17.39
N GLU A 310 -3.48 27.28 17.01
CA GLU A 310 -4.67 27.57 17.81
C GLU A 310 -5.90 27.84 16.92
N GLY A 311 -7.06 27.28 17.30
CA GLY A 311 -8.26 27.36 16.48
C GLY A 311 -9.35 26.34 16.83
N ASP A 312 -10.41 26.31 16.01
CA ASP A 312 -11.51 25.34 16.04
C ASP A 312 -12.07 25.14 14.61
N GLY A 313 -11.50 24.22 13.84
CA GLY A 313 -11.99 23.84 12.51
C GLY A 313 -11.30 24.54 11.33
N VAL A 314 -9.99 24.74 11.42
CA VAL A 314 -9.08 25.13 10.33
C VAL A 314 -9.03 24.05 9.22
N LEU A 315 -9.93 24.17 8.24
CA LEU A 315 -10.04 23.23 7.12
C LEU A 315 -8.92 23.44 6.09
N LEU A 316 -7.89 22.58 6.10
CA LEU A 316 -6.83 22.55 5.09
C LEU A 316 -7.20 21.65 3.90
N SER A 317 -7.04 22.12 2.67
CA SER A 317 -7.24 21.27 1.49
C SER A 317 -6.58 21.68 0.18
N ASN A 318 -6.21 20.66 -0.62
CA ASN A 318 -5.40 20.80 -1.83
C ASN A 318 -4.15 21.63 -1.52
N VAL A 319 -3.33 21.10 -0.61
CA VAL A 319 -2.15 21.77 -0.06
C VAL A 319 -0.89 21.12 -0.63
N THR A 320 0.08 21.94 -1.00
CA THR A 320 1.40 21.53 -1.49
C THR A 320 2.48 22.20 -0.64
N ALA A 321 3.20 21.42 0.16
CA ALA A 321 4.29 21.88 1.02
C ALA A 321 5.62 21.26 0.57
N VAL A 322 6.52 22.10 0.05
CA VAL A 322 7.73 21.66 -0.68
C VAL A 322 8.98 22.39 -0.18
N ASP A 323 10.09 21.66 0.01
CA ASP A 323 11.42 22.24 0.31
C ASP A 323 11.43 23.27 1.48
N ASN A 324 10.59 23.07 2.52
CA ASN A 324 10.57 23.93 3.72
C ASN A 324 11.56 23.42 4.80
N GLY A 325 12.10 24.35 5.60
CA GLY A 325 13.21 24.13 6.53
C GLY A 325 12.88 23.41 7.84
N GLU A 326 11.59 23.32 8.21
CA GLU A 326 11.10 22.41 9.26
C GLU A 326 10.03 21.47 8.67
N HIS A 327 8.77 21.50 9.12
CA HIS A 327 7.75 20.55 8.67
C HIS A 327 6.99 21.02 7.43
N GLY A 328 6.48 20.08 6.63
CA GLY A 328 5.58 20.42 5.52
C GLY A 328 4.27 21.05 6.04
N VAL A 329 3.62 20.39 6.99
CA VAL A 329 2.48 20.92 7.75
C VAL A 329 2.56 20.48 9.21
N ARG A 330 2.49 21.42 10.16
CA ARG A 330 2.32 21.15 11.60
C ARG A 330 0.91 21.52 12.07
N LEU A 331 0.26 20.58 12.75
CA LEU A 331 -1.07 20.73 13.35
C LEU A 331 -0.94 20.60 14.88
N GLU A 332 -1.37 21.62 15.61
CA GLU A 332 -1.46 21.58 17.08
C GLU A 332 -2.93 21.55 17.57
N ILE A 333 -3.87 21.61 16.63
CA ILE A 333 -5.33 21.59 16.83
C ILE A 333 -6.03 20.47 16.02
N PRO A 334 -7.21 19.98 16.44
CA PRO A 334 -7.82 18.74 15.94
C PRO A 334 -8.48 18.89 14.57
N GLU A 335 -7.68 18.91 13.50
CA GLU A 335 -8.13 19.37 12.19
C GLU A 335 -8.50 18.29 11.16
N THR A 336 -9.23 18.73 10.13
CA THR A 336 -9.50 17.96 8.92
C THR A 336 -8.56 18.41 7.80
N VAL A 337 -7.59 17.56 7.46
CA VAL A 337 -6.64 17.75 6.36
C VAL A 337 -6.94 16.74 5.26
N ARG A 338 -7.06 17.20 4.01
CA ARG A 338 -7.28 16.35 2.84
C ARG A 338 -6.57 16.89 1.61
N ASP A 339 -6.27 16.01 0.66
CA ASP A 339 -5.60 16.38 -0.59
C ASP A 339 -4.24 17.08 -0.32
N LEU A 340 -3.37 16.51 0.53
CA LEU A 340 -2.10 17.14 0.95
C LEU A 340 -0.87 16.41 0.39
N THR A 341 -0.02 17.14 -0.32
CA THR A 341 1.32 16.70 -0.73
C THR A 341 2.40 17.43 0.07
N ALA A 342 3.17 16.69 0.87
CA ALA A 342 4.33 17.20 1.62
C ALA A 342 5.61 16.51 1.12
N THR A 343 6.57 17.27 0.60
CA THR A 343 7.68 16.73 -0.20
C THR A 343 9.00 17.50 -0.01
N ASP A 344 10.11 16.79 0.18
CA ASP A 344 11.47 17.35 0.33
C ASP A 344 11.65 18.37 1.48
N ASN A 345 10.79 18.36 2.50
CA ASN A 345 10.97 19.23 3.68
C ASN A 345 12.07 18.67 4.61
N ASP A 346 12.84 19.53 5.29
CA ASP A 346 13.99 19.12 6.11
C ASP A 346 13.58 18.38 7.41
N GLY A 347 12.36 18.62 7.91
CA GLY A 347 11.70 17.86 8.98
C GLY A 347 10.57 16.97 8.47
N ASP A 348 9.63 16.55 9.34
CA ASP A 348 8.50 15.68 8.97
C ASP A 348 7.61 16.25 7.86
N GLY A 349 7.03 15.38 7.02
CA GLY A 349 6.04 15.79 6.02
C GLY A 349 4.76 16.33 6.64
N ILE A 350 4.26 15.66 7.68
CA ILE A 350 3.15 16.12 8.51
C ILE A 350 3.50 15.85 9.97
N LYS A 351 3.33 16.84 10.85
CA LYS A 351 3.42 16.68 12.30
C LYS A 351 2.08 16.98 12.96
N VAL A 352 1.64 16.12 13.89
CA VAL A 352 0.42 16.29 14.68
C VAL A 352 0.78 16.27 16.17
N THR A 353 0.63 17.40 16.86
CA THR A 353 1.04 17.57 18.26
C THR A 353 -0.12 17.39 19.25
N ALA A 354 0.19 17.42 20.56
CA ALA A 354 -0.58 16.75 21.60
C ALA A 354 -2.01 17.28 21.86
N ASP A 355 -2.35 18.48 21.41
CA ASP A 355 -3.67 19.10 21.65
C ASP A 355 -4.67 18.85 20.49
N ALA A 356 -4.22 18.22 19.40
CA ALA A 356 -5.00 17.85 18.22
C ALA A 356 -5.85 16.54 18.34
N ASP A 357 -6.50 16.31 19.49
CA ASP A 357 -7.23 15.06 19.78
C ASP A 357 -8.37 14.76 18.77
N GLY A 358 -8.24 13.64 18.05
CA GLY A 358 -9.20 13.22 17.01
C GLY A 358 -8.97 13.79 15.60
N ALA A 359 -7.81 14.42 15.34
CA ALA A 359 -7.43 14.92 14.01
C ALA A 359 -7.63 13.89 12.89
N THR A 360 -8.10 14.35 11.73
CA THR A 360 -8.42 13.52 10.56
C THR A 360 -7.60 13.96 9.35
N ILE A 361 -6.79 13.03 8.85
CA ILE A 361 -5.83 13.24 7.75
C ILE A 361 -6.17 12.26 6.64
N THR A 362 -6.28 12.77 5.41
CA THR A 362 -6.89 12.09 4.25
C THR A 362 -6.12 12.39 2.97
N ASP A 363 -6.09 11.45 2.02
CA ASP A 363 -5.58 11.68 0.65
C ASP A 363 -4.19 12.34 0.64
N VAL A 364 -3.24 11.73 1.35
CA VAL A 364 -1.91 12.28 1.63
C VAL A 364 -0.82 11.68 0.75
N THR A 365 0.13 12.50 0.30
CA THR A 365 1.44 12.06 -0.19
C THR A 365 2.56 12.69 0.64
N ALA A 366 3.32 11.88 1.39
CA ALA A 366 4.43 12.34 2.24
C ALA A 366 5.76 11.69 1.80
N LYS A 367 6.67 12.46 1.20
CA LYS A 367 7.78 11.92 0.39
C LYS A 367 9.11 12.70 0.45
N ARG A 368 10.18 12.05 0.91
CA ARG A 368 11.55 12.60 1.13
C ARG A 368 11.62 13.71 2.20
N ASN A 369 10.76 13.61 3.19
CA ASN A 369 10.85 14.38 4.43
C ASN A 369 11.69 13.60 5.47
N ASP A 370 11.89 14.09 6.70
CA ASP A 370 12.61 13.32 7.74
C ASP A 370 11.78 12.10 8.18
N ASP A 371 10.69 12.33 8.94
CA ASP A 371 9.57 11.39 9.05
C ASP A 371 8.51 11.67 7.97
N GLY A 372 7.76 10.64 7.56
CA GLY A 372 6.61 10.84 6.69
C GLY A 372 5.46 11.56 7.38
N ILE A 373 4.99 10.98 8.48
CA ILE A 373 3.90 11.50 9.31
C ILE A 373 4.22 11.19 10.78
N GLU A 374 4.38 12.22 11.60
CA GLU A 374 4.42 12.09 13.07
C GLU A 374 3.04 12.36 13.66
N VAL A 375 2.53 11.43 14.47
CA VAL A 375 1.26 11.54 15.18
C VAL A 375 1.50 11.38 16.68
N SER A 376 1.76 12.51 17.34
CA SER A 376 2.02 12.62 18.79
C SER A 376 0.76 12.97 19.61
N VAL A 377 -0.42 12.62 19.09
CA VAL A 377 -1.74 12.85 19.71
C VAL A 377 -2.61 11.58 19.76
N ALA A 378 -3.71 11.61 20.52
CA ALA A 378 -4.66 10.51 20.63
C ALA A 378 -5.81 10.59 19.58
N ASN A 379 -6.49 9.44 19.41
CA ASN A 379 -7.68 9.21 18.59
C ASN A 379 -7.61 9.67 17.12
N ALA A 380 -6.43 10.06 16.62
CA ALA A 380 -6.24 10.57 15.27
C ALA A 380 -6.44 9.47 14.22
N THR A 381 -6.95 9.85 13.05
CA THR A 381 -7.11 8.95 11.91
C THR A 381 -6.33 9.47 10.71
N VAL A 382 -5.36 8.70 10.24
CA VAL A 382 -4.69 8.89 8.95
C VAL A 382 -5.24 7.83 7.99
N ARG A 383 -5.68 8.25 6.80
CA ARG A 383 -6.17 7.31 5.78
C ARG A 383 -5.82 7.73 4.35
N ASP A 384 -5.91 6.77 3.43
CA ASP A 384 -5.73 6.98 1.99
C ASP A 384 -4.36 7.65 1.69
N ALA A 385 -3.29 7.13 2.32
CA ALA A 385 -2.02 7.84 2.46
C ALA A 385 -0.83 7.09 1.84
N VAL A 386 -0.07 7.79 0.98
CA VAL A 386 1.15 7.29 0.32
C VAL A 386 2.38 7.93 0.96
N VAL A 387 3.13 7.14 1.71
CA VAL A 387 4.28 7.57 2.50
C VAL A 387 5.54 6.89 1.94
N THR A 388 6.49 7.64 1.37
CA THR A 388 7.62 6.98 0.69
C THR A 388 8.94 7.75 0.55
N ASN A 389 10.06 7.06 0.77
CA ASN A 389 11.45 7.59 0.70
C ASN A 389 11.77 8.68 1.75
N ASN A 390 11.06 8.71 2.88
CA ASN A 390 11.41 9.57 4.02
C ASN A 390 12.64 8.98 4.75
N ARG A 391 13.39 9.84 5.43
CA ARG A 391 14.75 9.58 5.88
C ARG A 391 14.84 8.65 7.10
N ASP A 392 14.00 8.86 8.10
CA ASP A 392 13.93 8.02 9.30
C ASP A 392 12.73 7.06 9.20
N TYR A 393 11.55 7.42 9.73
CA TYR A 393 10.38 6.55 9.74
C TYR A 393 9.38 6.89 8.61
N GLY A 394 8.57 5.89 8.24
CA GLY A 394 7.38 6.16 7.44
C GLY A 394 6.34 6.89 8.28
N VAL A 395 5.87 6.24 9.34
CA VAL A 395 4.86 6.78 10.26
C VAL A 395 5.29 6.59 11.72
N SER A 396 5.25 7.66 12.50
CA SER A 396 5.69 7.73 13.89
C SER A 396 4.50 7.95 14.82
N ALA A 397 4.15 6.95 15.64
CA ALA A 397 3.02 7.03 16.58
C ALA A 397 3.27 6.21 17.86
N ILE A 398 4.39 6.46 18.55
CA ILE A 398 4.72 5.82 19.86
C ILE A 398 3.88 6.43 20.99
N GLY A 399 3.45 5.61 21.96
CA GLY A 399 2.97 6.07 23.28
C GLY A 399 1.59 6.76 23.31
N VAL A 400 1.14 7.25 22.16
CA VAL A 400 -0.20 7.75 21.86
C VAL A 400 -1.28 6.68 21.93
N VAL A 401 -2.55 7.08 21.89
CA VAL A 401 -3.71 6.24 22.25
C VAL A 401 -4.77 6.18 21.13
N ASN A 402 -5.16 4.98 20.72
CA ASN A 402 -6.28 4.66 19.80
C ASN A 402 -6.18 5.18 18.35
N ASN A 403 -4.99 5.60 17.89
CA ASN A 403 -4.83 6.12 16.52
C ASN A 403 -5.11 5.04 15.46
N THR A 404 -5.71 5.45 14.34
CA THR A 404 -6.10 4.56 13.23
C THR A 404 -5.39 4.95 11.93
N PHE A 405 -4.84 3.95 11.26
CA PHE A 405 -4.13 4.04 9.98
C PHE A 405 -4.82 3.08 8.98
N ASP A 406 -5.48 3.62 7.95
CA ASP A 406 -6.38 2.89 7.03
C ASP A 406 -6.02 3.14 5.55
N ASP A 407 -5.95 2.09 4.72
CA ASP A 407 -5.34 2.11 3.36
C ASP A 407 -4.07 2.99 3.26
N VAL A 408 -3.07 2.68 4.09
CA VAL A 408 -1.78 3.39 4.12
C VAL A 408 -0.70 2.57 3.42
N THR A 409 -0.02 3.16 2.44
CA THR A 409 1.12 2.57 1.72
C THR A 409 2.43 3.21 2.17
N ILE A 410 3.26 2.44 2.87
CA ILE A 410 4.53 2.86 3.50
C ILE A 410 5.71 2.14 2.85
N THR A 411 6.62 2.88 2.18
CA THR A 411 7.75 2.25 1.46
C THR A 411 9.05 3.07 1.35
N ARG A 412 10.21 2.39 1.46
CA ARG A 412 11.56 2.94 1.25
C ARG A 412 12.08 3.90 2.32
N HIS A 413 11.66 3.70 3.57
CA HIS A 413 12.15 4.45 4.72
C HIS A 413 13.48 3.89 5.26
N GLY A 414 14.16 4.69 6.09
CA GLY A 414 15.48 4.34 6.64
C GLY A 414 15.43 3.44 7.87
N SER A 415 14.46 3.69 8.74
CA SER A 415 14.19 2.93 9.97
C SER A 415 12.88 2.15 9.85
N ALA A 416 12.05 2.09 10.90
CA ALA A 416 10.82 1.32 10.86
C ALA A 416 9.78 1.93 9.91
N GLY A 417 9.01 1.08 9.22
CA GLY A 417 7.94 1.55 8.34
C GLY A 417 6.85 2.30 9.11
N ILE A 418 6.32 1.70 10.16
CA ILE A 418 5.38 2.34 11.09
C ILE A 418 5.62 1.87 12.54
N ARG A 419 5.57 2.82 13.48
CA ARG A 419 5.62 2.57 14.93
C ARG A 419 4.24 2.78 15.56
N LEU A 420 3.63 1.73 16.12
CA LEU A 420 2.26 1.74 16.67
C LEU A 420 2.24 1.72 18.21
N GLY A 421 1.67 2.76 18.82
CA GLY A 421 1.47 2.91 20.26
C GLY A 421 0.25 2.19 20.84
N GLU A 422 -0.27 2.69 21.96
CA GLU A 422 -1.38 2.07 22.68
C GLU A 422 -2.70 2.16 21.89
N GLY A 423 -3.45 1.05 21.78
CA GLY A 423 -4.67 0.97 20.98
C GLY A 423 -4.46 1.21 19.48
N GLY A 424 -3.22 1.42 19.03
CA GLY A 424 -2.88 1.75 17.65
C GLY A 424 -3.39 0.69 16.68
N THR A 425 -4.09 1.13 15.65
CA THR A 425 -4.76 0.24 14.68
C THR A 425 -4.25 0.52 13.28
N LEU A 426 -3.63 -0.49 12.65
CA LEU A 426 -3.29 -0.49 11.22
C LEU A 426 -4.20 -1.47 10.48
N VAL A 427 -4.82 -1.01 9.41
CA VAL A 427 -5.89 -1.71 8.69
C VAL A 427 -5.72 -1.58 7.17
N ASP A 428 -5.98 -2.68 6.44
CA ASP A 428 -6.10 -2.74 4.97
C ASP A 428 -4.91 -2.08 4.21
N SER A 429 -3.73 -2.09 4.82
CA SER A 429 -2.54 -1.30 4.47
C SER A 429 -1.39 -2.12 3.87
N VAL A 430 -0.37 -1.45 3.33
CA VAL A 430 0.80 -2.08 2.70
C VAL A 430 2.11 -1.46 3.19
N VAL A 431 2.94 -2.24 3.87
CA VAL A 431 4.19 -1.78 4.53
C VAL A 431 5.38 -2.57 4.00
N ARG A 432 6.16 -1.99 3.06
CA ARG A 432 7.19 -2.77 2.35
C ARG A 432 8.43 -2.03 1.90
N ASN A 433 9.53 -2.75 1.76
CA ASN A 433 10.81 -2.25 1.26
C ASN A 433 11.38 -1.13 2.15
N ASN A 434 11.26 -1.26 3.48
CA ASN A 434 11.77 -0.28 4.46
C ASN A 434 13.11 -0.76 5.02
N THR A 435 14.16 -0.60 4.19
CA THR A 435 15.52 -1.09 4.44
C THR A 435 16.59 -0.13 3.89
N GLN A 436 16.32 1.17 3.82
CA GLN A 436 17.25 2.11 3.19
C GLN A 436 18.37 2.56 4.14
N GLU A 437 19.62 2.28 3.78
CA GLU A 437 20.76 2.59 4.63
C GLU A 437 21.12 4.10 4.61
N TYR A 438 20.42 4.92 5.40
CA TYR A 438 20.81 6.32 5.68
C TYR A 438 21.98 6.44 6.68
N GLY A 439 22.93 5.50 6.61
CA GLY A 439 24.24 5.56 7.28
C GLY A 439 24.25 5.34 8.80
N ILE A 440 23.12 5.03 9.42
CA ILE A 440 22.98 4.90 10.89
C ILE A 440 22.74 3.46 11.40
N GLY A 441 22.88 2.44 10.55
CA GLY A 441 23.12 1.05 10.96
C GLY A 441 21.97 0.29 11.64
N TYR A 442 20.77 0.88 11.73
CA TYR A 442 19.58 0.26 12.33
C TYR A 442 18.47 0.05 11.29
N ASN A 443 18.56 -1.03 10.52
CA ASN A 443 17.41 -1.47 9.71
C ASN A 443 16.26 -1.88 10.65
N GLY A 444 15.18 -1.11 10.65
CA GLY A 444 14.00 -1.35 11.48
C GLY A 444 13.04 -2.41 10.93
N PRO A 445 12.01 -2.79 11.70
CA PRO A 445 10.93 -3.62 11.21
C PRO A 445 9.99 -2.84 10.27
N GLY A 446 9.26 -3.53 9.40
CA GLY A 446 8.16 -2.93 8.66
C GLY A 446 7.13 -2.31 9.61
N ILE A 447 6.68 -3.09 10.60
CA ILE A 447 5.81 -2.63 11.68
C ILE A 447 6.49 -2.87 13.03
N SER A 448 6.70 -1.82 13.81
CA SER A 448 6.98 -1.91 15.24
C SER A 448 5.69 -1.70 16.04
N VAL A 449 5.44 -2.54 17.04
CA VAL A 449 4.34 -2.36 18.00
C VAL A 449 4.93 -2.13 19.40
N GLU A 450 4.74 -0.92 19.90
CA GLU A 450 5.33 -0.35 21.12
C GLU A 450 4.21 0.14 22.06
N GLY A 451 3.19 -0.69 22.25
CA GLY A 451 1.95 -0.33 22.93
C GLY A 451 1.04 -1.50 23.30
N LYS A 452 0.14 -1.27 24.25
CA LYS A 452 -0.87 -2.25 24.65
C LYS A 452 -2.15 -2.13 23.82
N ASN A 453 -2.85 -3.24 23.61
CA ASN A 453 -4.12 -3.35 22.88
C ASN A 453 -4.07 -2.96 21.38
N ALA A 454 -2.89 -2.90 20.77
CA ALA A 454 -2.73 -2.57 19.34
C ALA A 454 -3.28 -3.66 18.41
N THR A 455 -3.72 -3.29 17.21
CA THR A 455 -4.29 -4.19 16.20
C THR A 455 -3.67 -3.96 14.82
N VAL A 456 -3.15 -5.01 14.20
CA VAL A 456 -2.72 -5.03 12.79
C VAL A 456 -3.64 -5.99 12.03
N ARG A 457 -4.35 -5.51 10.99
CA ARG A 457 -5.36 -6.34 10.30
C ARG A 457 -5.45 -6.12 8.79
N ASN A 458 -5.59 -7.20 8.03
CA ASN A 458 -5.68 -7.16 6.55
C ASN A 458 -4.43 -6.51 5.90
N VAL A 459 -3.25 -6.59 6.53
CA VAL A 459 -2.04 -5.87 6.08
C VAL A 459 -1.11 -6.78 5.27
N THR A 460 -0.45 -6.21 4.25
CA THR A 460 0.69 -6.84 3.57
C THR A 460 2.01 -6.22 4.04
N VAL A 461 2.91 -7.02 4.59
CA VAL A 461 4.19 -6.60 5.16
C VAL A 461 5.34 -7.35 4.47
N ALA A 462 6.14 -6.68 3.62
CA ALA A 462 7.10 -7.40 2.79
C ALA A 462 8.41 -6.66 2.48
N GLU A 463 9.48 -7.40 2.16
CA GLU A 463 10.77 -6.80 1.74
C GLU A 463 11.39 -5.84 2.78
N ASN A 464 10.97 -5.87 4.05
CA ASN A 464 11.59 -5.14 5.16
C ASN A 464 12.73 -6.00 5.75
N ASP A 465 13.46 -5.52 6.76
CA ASP A 465 14.44 -6.40 7.42
C ASP A 465 13.73 -7.38 8.35
N ASP A 466 12.98 -6.85 9.32
CA ASP A 466 11.98 -7.59 10.06
C ASP A 466 10.57 -7.20 9.59
N GLY A 467 9.63 -8.15 9.57
CA GLY A 467 8.26 -7.89 9.14
C GLY A 467 7.48 -7.12 10.20
N ILE A 468 7.09 -7.81 11.27
CA ILE A 468 6.33 -7.27 12.39
C ILE A 468 7.07 -7.58 13.69
N GLU A 469 7.45 -6.54 14.41
CA GLU A 469 8.02 -6.61 15.76
C GLU A 469 6.96 -6.23 16.80
N ILE A 470 6.89 -7.00 17.90
CA ILE A 470 6.00 -6.74 19.03
C ILE A 470 6.88 -6.55 20.27
N ASP A 471 7.24 -5.30 20.58
CA ASP A 471 8.20 -4.94 21.63
C ASP A 471 7.54 -4.50 22.94
N GLY A 472 7.90 -5.16 24.06
CA GLY A 472 7.36 -4.92 25.41
C GLY A 472 5.81 -4.97 25.55
N SER A 473 5.11 -5.42 24.51
CA SER A 473 3.73 -5.05 24.19
C SER A 473 2.69 -6.10 24.59
N LYS A 474 1.46 -5.66 24.84
CA LYS A 474 0.45 -6.48 25.56
C LYS A 474 -0.92 -6.47 24.88
N ASN A 475 -1.56 -7.63 24.80
CA ASN A 475 -2.88 -7.80 24.17
C ASN A 475 -2.90 -7.42 22.67
N VAL A 476 -1.78 -7.60 21.96
CA VAL A 476 -1.64 -7.23 20.54
C VAL A 476 -2.33 -8.26 19.65
N VAL A 477 -3.10 -7.81 18.65
CA VAL A 477 -3.80 -8.68 17.70
C VAL A 477 -3.28 -8.45 16.28
N VAL A 478 -2.67 -9.47 15.68
CA VAL A 478 -2.28 -9.50 14.26
C VAL A 478 -3.22 -10.45 13.53
N ARG A 479 -3.98 -9.99 12.52
CA ARG A 479 -4.95 -10.87 11.84
C ARG A 479 -5.20 -10.64 10.35
N ASN A 480 -5.41 -11.72 9.59
CA ASN A 480 -5.54 -11.68 8.12
C ASN A 480 -4.32 -11.01 7.45
N THR A 481 -3.11 -11.31 7.92
CA THR A 481 -1.90 -10.54 7.61
C THR A 481 -0.90 -11.39 6.85
N THR A 482 -0.37 -10.88 5.75
CA THR A 482 0.66 -11.56 4.93
C THR A 482 2.02 -10.92 5.17
N VAL A 483 2.99 -11.70 5.62
CA VAL A 483 4.32 -11.23 6.05
C VAL A 483 5.43 -11.99 5.31
N THR A 484 5.99 -11.37 4.26
CA THR A 484 6.79 -12.11 3.27
C THR A 484 8.09 -11.47 2.80
N ASN A 485 9.07 -12.31 2.43
CA ASN A 485 10.35 -11.90 1.85
C ASN A 485 11.22 -10.98 2.74
N ASN A 486 10.92 -10.84 4.05
CA ASN A 486 11.72 -9.99 4.95
C ASN A 486 13.07 -10.67 5.27
N THR A 487 14.16 -9.93 5.45
CA THR A 487 15.52 -10.55 5.53
C THR A 487 15.81 -11.28 6.84
N ARG A 488 15.12 -10.95 7.93
CA ARG A 488 15.18 -11.61 9.25
C ARG A 488 13.83 -12.28 9.57
N TRP A 489 13.06 -11.78 10.52
CA TRP A 489 11.88 -12.44 11.08
C TRP A 489 10.61 -11.98 10.38
N GLY A 490 9.66 -12.90 10.14
CA GLY A 490 8.32 -12.55 9.70
C GLY A 490 7.58 -11.83 10.83
N VAL A 491 7.25 -12.57 11.89
CA VAL A 491 6.75 -11.98 13.15
C VAL A 491 7.75 -12.26 14.28
N TRP A 492 8.28 -11.21 14.88
CA TRP A 492 9.13 -11.24 16.07
C TRP A 492 8.36 -10.72 17.29
N ILE A 493 8.45 -11.44 18.41
CA ILE A 493 7.82 -11.07 19.68
C ILE A 493 8.93 -11.00 20.74
N THR A 494 9.23 -9.78 21.22
CA THR A 494 10.38 -9.51 22.09
C THR A 494 10.09 -9.79 23.57
N THR A 495 11.14 -9.70 24.39
CA THR A 495 11.09 -9.79 25.85
C THR A 495 9.93 -9.01 26.49
N ASP A 496 9.26 -9.65 27.46
CA ASP A 496 8.14 -9.12 28.26
C ASP A 496 6.83 -8.81 27.49
N SER A 497 6.77 -9.05 26.18
CA SER A 497 5.53 -9.02 25.38
C SER A 497 4.60 -10.20 25.72
N THR A 498 3.30 -9.93 25.96
CA THR A 498 2.31 -10.94 26.43
C THR A 498 0.91 -10.80 25.83
N ASN A 499 0.11 -11.86 25.91
CA ASN A 499 -1.27 -11.95 25.41
C ASN A 499 -1.41 -11.63 23.91
N ALA A 500 -0.35 -11.83 23.11
CA ALA A 500 -0.37 -11.60 21.68
C ALA A 500 -1.20 -12.69 20.96
N THR A 501 -1.97 -12.30 19.95
CA THR A 501 -2.80 -13.21 19.14
C THR A 501 -2.47 -13.04 17.66
N LEU A 502 -2.02 -14.11 17.01
CA LEU A 502 -1.77 -14.20 15.57
C LEU A 502 -2.89 -15.07 14.97
N ARG A 503 -3.75 -14.48 14.13
CA ARG A 503 -4.88 -15.20 13.52
C ARG A 503 -4.94 -15.05 12.00
N ASN A 504 -5.03 -16.15 11.24
CA ASN A 504 -5.04 -16.07 9.77
C ASN A 504 -3.79 -15.31 9.25
N VAL A 505 -2.60 -15.69 9.72
CA VAL A 505 -1.33 -15.00 9.39
C VAL A 505 -0.48 -15.92 8.51
N THR A 506 0.00 -15.39 7.39
CA THR A 506 0.90 -16.10 6.47
C THR A 506 2.31 -15.53 6.58
N ALA A 507 3.27 -16.29 7.10
CA ALA A 507 4.67 -15.88 7.26
C ALA A 507 5.58 -16.72 6.34
N ALA A 508 6.00 -16.17 5.19
CA ALA A 508 6.71 -16.94 4.17
C ALA A 508 7.92 -16.27 3.52
N ASN A 509 8.91 -17.06 3.09
CA ASN A 509 10.15 -16.61 2.44
C ASN A 509 11.05 -15.68 3.31
N ASN A 510 10.81 -15.58 4.62
CA ASN A 510 11.64 -14.80 5.55
C ASN A 510 12.86 -15.63 5.99
N SER A 511 13.70 -15.16 6.93
CA SER A 511 14.67 -16.03 7.60
C SER A 511 13.98 -16.97 8.60
N LYS A 512 13.10 -16.43 9.47
CA LYS A 512 12.15 -17.24 10.25
C LYS A 512 10.73 -16.75 10.09
N GLY A 513 9.76 -17.66 10.15
CA GLY A 513 8.35 -17.31 10.07
C GLY A 513 7.84 -16.56 11.31
N VAL A 514 7.81 -17.25 12.46
CA VAL A 514 7.38 -16.68 13.75
C VAL A 514 8.43 -16.99 14.82
N PHE A 515 8.90 -15.98 15.54
CA PHE A 515 9.93 -16.10 16.57
C PHE A 515 9.56 -15.35 17.85
N THR A 516 9.68 -16.00 19.01
CA THR A 516 9.53 -15.37 20.34
C THR A 516 10.85 -15.38 21.09
N GLU A 517 11.16 -14.31 21.83
CA GLU A 517 12.26 -14.26 22.80
C GLU A 517 12.00 -15.10 24.08
N PRO A 518 13.03 -15.43 24.90
CA PRO A 518 12.88 -16.32 26.06
C PRO A 518 11.97 -15.79 27.19
N ARG A 519 11.67 -14.49 27.18
CA ARG A 519 10.78 -13.79 28.13
C ARG A 519 9.46 -13.34 27.50
N ALA A 520 9.23 -13.69 26.23
CA ALA A 520 8.08 -13.30 25.44
C ALA A 520 6.99 -14.39 25.44
N GLY A 521 5.77 -14.04 25.04
CA GLY A 521 4.78 -15.01 24.56
C GLY A 521 3.93 -15.69 25.64
N GLU A 522 3.80 -15.10 26.83
CA GLU A 522 2.83 -15.58 27.82
C GLU A 522 1.40 -15.35 27.30
N ASN A 523 0.57 -16.40 27.33
CA ASN A 523 -0.73 -16.48 26.65
C ASN A 523 -0.71 -16.18 25.14
N LEU A 524 0.43 -16.39 24.46
CA LEU A 524 0.53 -16.30 23.00
C LEU A 524 -0.39 -17.32 22.32
N THR A 525 -1.25 -16.85 21.42
CA THR A 525 -2.15 -17.71 20.63
C THR A 525 -1.87 -17.57 19.14
N LEU A 526 -1.53 -18.68 18.48
CA LEU A 526 -1.52 -18.82 17.02
C LEU A 526 -2.78 -19.59 16.59
N THR A 527 -3.51 -19.11 15.58
CA THR A 527 -4.72 -19.79 15.05
C THR A 527 -4.87 -19.55 13.55
N GLY A 528 -4.96 -20.59 12.72
CA GLY A 528 -5.04 -20.40 11.25
C GLY A 528 -3.74 -19.84 10.66
N VAL A 529 -2.58 -20.21 11.21
CA VAL A 529 -1.28 -19.61 10.84
C VAL A 529 -0.58 -20.51 9.82
N THR A 530 -0.10 -19.93 8.72
CA THR A 530 0.62 -20.65 7.65
C THR A 530 2.06 -20.15 7.58
N VAL A 531 3.04 -21.05 7.68
CA VAL A 531 4.46 -20.67 7.77
C VAL A 531 5.30 -21.49 6.82
N ARG A 532 5.82 -20.88 5.75
CA ARG A 532 6.45 -21.67 4.67
C ARG A 532 7.64 -21.04 3.97
N ASN A 533 8.53 -21.88 3.45
CA ASN A 533 9.69 -21.48 2.65
C ASN A 533 10.68 -20.53 3.37
N ASN A 534 10.69 -20.47 4.71
CA ASN A 534 11.60 -19.62 5.47
C ASN A 534 13.00 -20.27 5.57
N ARG A 535 14.06 -19.44 5.51
CA ARG A 535 15.46 -19.87 5.30
C ARG A 535 16.15 -20.52 6.51
N ASP A 536 15.51 -20.51 7.68
CA ASP A 536 15.99 -21.14 8.91
C ASP A 536 14.86 -21.96 9.56
N VAL A 537 14.00 -21.33 10.36
CA VAL A 537 12.95 -22.02 11.12
C VAL A 537 11.56 -21.47 10.78
N GLY A 538 10.57 -22.35 10.65
CA GLY A 538 9.16 -21.96 10.54
C GLY A 538 8.69 -21.23 11.81
N ILE A 539 8.33 -22.00 12.84
CA ILE A 539 7.81 -21.51 14.12
C ILE A 539 8.81 -21.81 15.24
N SER A 540 9.35 -20.77 15.89
CA SER A 540 10.34 -20.87 16.97
C SER A 540 9.87 -20.20 18.25
N LEU A 541 9.20 -20.97 19.11
CA LEU A 541 8.61 -20.49 20.35
C LEU A 541 9.45 -20.90 21.56
N ALA A 542 9.55 -20.02 22.56
CA ALA A 542 9.99 -20.35 23.93
C ALA A 542 8.73 -20.43 24.82
N PRO A 543 8.11 -21.61 24.98
CA PRO A 543 6.73 -21.67 25.45
C PRO A 543 6.59 -21.16 26.89
N ARG A 544 5.50 -20.44 27.12
CA ARG A 544 5.14 -19.83 28.40
C ARG A 544 3.82 -20.44 28.90
N SER A 545 3.34 -19.98 30.05
CA SER A 545 1.97 -20.30 30.48
C SER A 545 0.98 -19.84 29.41
N GLY A 546 0.02 -20.69 29.05
CA GLY A 546 -1.05 -20.38 28.10
C GLY A 546 -0.62 -20.25 26.63
N THR A 547 0.61 -20.60 26.24
CA THR A 547 1.01 -20.62 24.83
C THR A 547 0.24 -21.70 24.06
N ARG A 548 -0.47 -21.33 22.99
CA ARG A 548 -1.29 -22.23 22.16
C ARG A 548 -1.00 -22.06 20.67
N VAL A 549 -1.00 -23.17 19.95
CA VAL A 549 -0.94 -23.23 18.48
C VAL A 549 -2.14 -24.05 18.01
N VAL A 550 -2.93 -23.52 17.07
CA VAL A 550 -4.19 -24.13 16.62
C VAL A 550 -4.34 -23.95 15.12
N ASP A 551 -4.87 -24.93 14.39
CA ASP A 551 -5.15 -24.86 12.94
C ASP A 551 -3.95 -24.28 12.16
N THR A 552 -2.76 -24.85 12.36
CA THR A 552 -1.49 -24.21 11.95
C THR A 552 -0.69 -25.12 11.02
N VAL A 553 -0.27 -24.59 9.88
CA VAL A 553 0.54 -25.31 8.88
C VAL A 553 1.95 -24.72 8.86
N THR A 554 2.96 -25.57 8.98
CA THR A 554 4.36 -25.21 8.76
C THR A 554 5.04 -26.22 7.84
N GLU A 555 5.57 -25.74 6.71
CA GLU A 555 6.06 -26.57 5.61
C GLU A 555 7.26 -25.92 4.87
N ASN A 556 8.11 -26.75 4.27
CA ASN A 556 9.21 -26.32 3.39
C ASN A 556 10.18 -25.29 4.02
N ASN A 557 10.27 -25.25 5.35
CA ASN A 557 11.25 -24.41 6.05
C ASN A 557 12.59 -25.15 6.16
N THR A 558 13.71 -24.42 6.09
CA THR A 558 15.02 -25.04 5.77
C THR A 558 15.55 -25.99 6.85
N ASN A 559 15.35 -25.67 8.14
CA ASN A 559 15.81 -26.47 9.27
C ASN A 559 14.61 -27.06 10.02
N ALA A 560 14.18 -26.40 11.10
CA ALA A 560 13.05 -26.84 11.91
C ALA A 560 11.74 -26.23 11.39
N GLU A 561 10.68 -27.03 11.39
CA GLU A 561 9.33 -26.55 11.15
C GLU A 561 8.73 -25.97 12.43
N LEU A 562 8.74 -26.77 13.50
CA LEU A 562 8.18 -26.41 14.80
C LEU A 562 9.20 -26.63 15.91
N LEU A 563 9.66 -25.55 16.54
CA LEU A 563 10.74 -25.54 17.51
C LEU A 563 10.27 -24.98 18.86
N ALA A 564 10.00 -25.87 19.81
CA ALA A 564 9.64 -25.55 21.19
C ALA A 564 10.89 -25.54 22.08
N ARG A 565 11.51 -24.35 22.23
CA ARG A 565 12.86 -24.20 22.81
C ARG A 565 12.87 -23.88 24.30
N SER A 566 13.94 -24.27 25.00
CA SER A 566 14.18 -23.89 26.39
C SER A 566 14.62 -22.43 26.52
N SER A 567 14.50 -21.88 27.74
CA SER A 567 15.15 -20.60 28.07
C SER A 567 16.58 -20.84 28.52
N THR A 568 17.51 -20.18 27.84
CA THR A 568 18.93 -20.03 28.25
C THR A 568 19.13 -18.83 29.18
N SER A 569 18.12 -17.99 29.39
CA SER A 569 18.20 -16.80 30.25
C SER A 569 17.86 -17.15 31.70
N GLY A 570 18.83 -16.99 32.60
CA GLY A 570 18.65 -17.13 34.05
C GLY A 570 17.80 -16.04 34.71
N LEU A 571 17.26 -15.09 33.92
CA LEU A 571 16.29 -14.08 34.36
C LEU A 571 14.85 -14.39 33.87
N ALA A 572 14.68 -15.34 32.95
CA ALA A 572 13.35 -15.75 32.49
C ALA A 572 12.72 -16.74 33.49
N PRO A 573 11.37 -16.74 33.64
CA PRO A 573 10.69 -17.80 34.38
C PRO A 573 10.84 -19.16 33.67
N PRO A 574 10.55 -20.29 34.35
CA PRO A 574 10.56 -21.61 33.73
C PRO A 574 9.68 -21.65 32.47
N VAL A 575 10.20 -22.22 31.38
CA VAL A 575 9.40 -22.49 30.17
C VAL A 575 8.32 -23.53 30.47
N GLY A 576 7.16 -23.34 29.85
CA GLY A 576 6.08 -24.31 29.82
C GLY A 576 6.25 -25.31 28.67
N THR A 577 5.14 -25.69 28.07
CA THR A 577 5.06 -26.58 26.92
C THR A 577 4.33 -25.89 25.76
N LEU A 578 4.71 -26.20 24.52
CA LEU A 578 3.98 -25.76 23.34
C LEU A 578 2.79 -26.70 23.19
N ASN A 579 1.57 -26.16 23.29
CA ASN A 579 0.34 -26.93 23.17
C ASN A 579 -0.30 -26.69 21.79
N GLY A 580 -0.22 -27.69 20.93
CA GLY A 580 -0.75 -27.73 19.57
C GLY A 580 -2.09 -28.48 19.47
N THR A 581 -2.96 -28.05 18.55
CA THR A 581 -4.18 -28.75 18.15
C THR A 581 -4.40 -28.52 16.65
N ASN A 582 -4.59 -29.57 15.84
CA ASN A 582 -4.62 -29.49 14.37
C ASN A 582 -3.39 -28.72 13.83
N VAL A 583 -2.22 -29.33 13.97
CA VAL A 583 -0.94 -28.72 13.56
C VAL A 583 -0.26 -29.59 12.50
N THR A 584 -0.17 -29.09 11.28
CA THR A 584 0.53 -29.74 10.17
C THR A 584 1.99 -29.30 10.13
N VAL A 585 2.89 -30.28 10.09
CA VAL A 585 4.34 -30.13 10.07
C VAL A 585 4.89 -30.94 8.89
N GLY A 586 5.31 -30.27 7.82
CA GLY A 586 5.59 -30.93 6.54
C GLY A 586 4.37 -31.71 6.06
N ALA A 587 4.52 -33.02 5.84
CA ALA A 587 3.45 -33.92 5.40
C ALA A 587 2.61 -34.54 6.55
N THR A 588 2.86 -34.17 7.81
CA THR A 588 2.24 -34.82 8.98
C THR A 588 1.33 -33.86 9.74
N THR A 589 0.05 -34.22 9.90
CA THR A 589 -0.86 -33.50 10.81
C THR A 589 -0.89 -34.18 12.17
N PHE A 590 -0.78 -33.36 13.22
CA PHE A 590 -0.99 -33.76 14.60
C PHE A 590 -2.35 -33.22 15.08
N GLU A 591 -3.29 -34.12 15.40
CA GLU A 591 -4.58 -33.75 16.02
C GLU A 591 -4.31 -32.98 17.31
N THR A 592 -3.39 -33.50 18.13
CA THR A 592 -2.79 -32.78 19.27
C THR A 592 -1.30 -33.03 19.36
N VAL A 593 -0.55 -32.04 19.87
CA VAL A 593 0.88 -32.17 20.12
C VAL A 593 1.32 -31.28 21.30
N GLU A 594 1.89 -31.87 22.35
CA GLU A 594 2.52 -31.15 23.46
C GLU A 594 4.05 -31.30 23.39
N LEU A 595 4.76 -30.24 23.00
CA LEU A 595 6.22 -30.24 22.90
C LEU A 595 6.89 -29.55 24.10
N LYS A 596 7.97 -30.16 24.58
CA LYS A 596 8.91 -29.53 25.50
C LYS A 596 10.34 -29.73 25.04
N ASN A 597 11.09 -28.64 24.92
CA ASN A 597 12.54 -28.64 24.61
C ASN A 597 12.87 -29.55 23.41
N THR A 598 12.06 -29.45 22.35
CA THR A 598 12.02 -30.35 21.20
C THR A 598 11.89 -29.55 19.90
N SER A 599 12.54 -30.05 18.85
CA SER A 599 12.39 -29.59 17.46
C SER A 599 11.68 -30.66 16.65
N VAL A 600 10.80 -30.25 15.72
CA VAL A 600 10.19 -31.11 14.70
C VAL A 600 10.62 -30.60 13.33
N GLU A 601 11.19 -31.49 12.52
CA GLU A 601 11.71 -31.22 11.18
C GLU A 601 10.84 -31.96 10.16
N GLY A 602 10.28 -31.21 9.19
CA GLY A 602 9.32 -31.72 8.19
C GLY A 602 9.94 -32.14 6.86
N ASN A 603 11.26 -32.04 6.70
CA ASN A 603 11.96 -32.46 5.50
C ASN A 603 12.32 -33.97 5.61
N LEU A 604 11.59 -34.81 4.88
CA LEU A 604 11.55 -36.25 5.11
C LEU A 604 12.50 -37.01 4.18
N THR A 605 13.54 -37.61 4.76
CA THR A 605 14.01 -38.92 4.27
C THR A 605 13.32 -39.99 5.10
N SER A 606 12.50 -40.83 4.48
CA SER A 606 11.86 -41.95 5.18
C SER A 606 12.93 -42.93 5.67
N PRO A 607 12.86 -43.41 6.93
CA PRO A 607 13.78 -44.44 7.39
C PRO A 607 13.49 -45.79 6.68
N PRO A 608 14.47 -46.70 6.58
CA PRO A 608 14.30 -48.00 5.92
C PRO A 608 13.18 -48.82 6.55
N SER A 609 12.41 -49.57 5.75
CA SER A 609 11.30 -50.41 6.23
C SER A 609 11.74 -51.38 7.35
N PRO A 610 10.85 -51.75 8.29
CA PRO A 610 11.19 -52.67 9.38
C PRO A 610 11.64 -54.05 8.88
N ALA A 611 12.48 -54.70 9.68
CA ALA A 611 12.90 -56.08 9.44
C ALA A 611 12.02 -57.03 10.29
N GLY A 612 10.82 -57.33 9.79
CA GLY A 612 9.82 -58.16 10.47
C GLY A 612 8.59 -58.40 9.60
N GLU A 613 7.44 -58.66 10.23
CA GLU A 613 6.13 -58.68 9.56
C GLU A 613 5.53 -57.26 9.48
N SER A 614 5.78 -56.41 10.47
CA SER A 614 5.26 -55.03 10.56
C SER A 614 5.78 -54.11 9.45
N GLU A 615 4.89 -53.31 8.87
CA GLU A 615 5.19 -52.35 7.80
C GLU A 615 5.07 -50.89 8.27
N THR A 616 5.58 -49.95 7.47
CA THR A 616 5.49 -48.51 7.78
C THR A 616 4.16 -47.93 7.27
N VAL A 617 3.27 -47.58 8.20
CA VAL A 617 1.99 -46.90 7.93
C VAL A 617 2.25 -45.46 7.45
N ARG A 618 3.00 -44.68 8.24
CA ARG A 618 3.24 -43.24 7.96
C ARG A 618 4.59 -42.77 8.49
N THR A 619 5.27 -41.89 7.75
CA THR A 619 6.45 -41.18 8.28
C THR A 619 6.01 -39.92 9.01
N VAL A 620 6.38 -39.77 10.29
CA VAL A 620 5.92 -38.67 11.16
C VAL A 620 6.83 -37.45 11.04
N GLY A 621 8.15 -37.65 11.06
CA GLY A 621 9.15 -36.57 10.99
C GLY A 621 10.42 -36.90 11.75
N ASN A 622 11.43 -36.02 11.68
CA ASN A 622 12.58 -36.10 12.59
C ASN A 622 12.32 -35.22 13.82
N LEU A 623 12.29 -35.82 15.00
CA LEU A 623 12.08 -35.13 16.28
C LEU A 623 13.41 -35.04 17.02
N SER A 624 13.97 -33.84 17.16
CA SER A 624 15.30 -33.60 17.73
C SER A 624 15.24 -33.05 19.17
N ARG A 625 16.05 -33.64 20.06
CA ARG A 625 16.10 -33.32 21.50
C ARG A 625 17.00 -32.11 21.80
N LEU A 626 16.47 -31.08 22.48
CA LEU A 626 17.25 -29.89 22.85
C LEU A 626 17.92 -29.98 24.22
N ASP A 627 17.28 -30.61 25.22
CA ASP A 627 17.90 -30.84 26.55
C ASP A 627 17.44 -32.13 27.25
N ALA A 628 17.83 -32.34 28.50
CA ALA A 628 17.59 -33.57 29.26
C ALA A 628 16.17 -33.67 29.87
N GLY A 629 15.36 -32.61 29.79
CA GLY A 629 13.98 -32.56 30.28
C GLY A 629 12.93 -32.48 29.17
N ALA A 630 13.32 -32.81 27.94
CA ALA A 630 12.51 -32.79 26.74
C ALA A 630 11.56 -33.99 26.63
N PHE A 631 10.39 -33.75 26.06
CA PHE A 631 9.43 -34.77 25.62
C PHE A 631 8.56 -34.22 24.49
N ALA A 632 7.90 -35.12 23.77
CA ALA A 632 6.81 -34.80 22.86
C ALA A 632 5.66 -35.80 23.10
N ASP A 633 4.52 -35.32 23.58
CA ASP A 633 3.28 -36.09 23.51
C ASP A 633 2.62 -35.76 22.17
N VAL A 634 2.30 -36.78 21.37
CA VAL A 634 1.82 -36.64 20.00
C VAL A 634 0.60 -37.52 19.76
N THR A 635 -0.41 -36.97 19.10
CA THR A 635 -1.49 -37.70 18.45
C THR A 635 -1.38 -37.45 16.96
N VAL A 636 -0.92 -38.45 16.22
CA VAL A 636 -0.66 -38.39 14.76
C VAL A 636 -1.91 -38.83 14.00
N GLU A 637 -2.32 -38.06 13.00
CA GLU A 637 -3.38 -38.43 12.06
C GLU A 637 -2.83 -39.31 10.93
N TYR A 638 -3.60 -40.32 10.51
CA TYR A 638 -3.35 -41.11 9.30
C TYR A 638 -4.58 -41.11 8.39
N ALA A 639 -4.39 -41.40 7.10
CA ALA A 639 -5.48 -41.57 6.15
C ALA A 639 -5.88 -43.06 6.05
N ASP A 640 -7.11 -43.35 5.63
CA ASP A 640 -7.56 -44.75 5.39
C ASP A 640 -6.62 -45.48 4.40
N THR A 641 -6.04 -44.73 3.45
CA THR A 641 -5.04 -45.20 2.47
C THR A 641 -3.73 -45.66 3.10
N ASP A 642 -3.35 -45.11 4.26
CA ASP A 642 -2.14 -45.46 5.00
C ASP A 642 -2.30 -46.83 5.70
N ALA A 643 -3.54 -47.27 5.93
CA ALA A 643 -3.89 -48.47 6.67
C ALA A 643 -4.21 -49.71 5.80
N LEU A 644 -4.30 -49.55 4.47
CA LEU A 644 -4.79 -50.61 3.55
C LEU A 644 -3.94 -51.90 3.56
N GLY A 645 -4.47 -52.94 4.23
CA GLY A 645 -3.86 -54.26 4.39
C GLY A 645 -3.20 -54.49 5.76
N LEU A 646 -3.26 -53.49 6.65
CA LEU A 646 -2.64 -53.50 7.97
C LEU A 646 -3.71 -53.47 9.07
N ASN A 647 -3.47 -54.19 10.16
CA ASN A 647 -4.35 -54.23 11.32
C ASN A 647 -4.19 -52.93 12.14
N GLU A 648 -5.08 -51.97 11.99
CA GLU A 648 -5.09 -50.68 12.72
C GLU A 648 -4.95 -50.83 14.25
N SER A 649 -5.46 -51.92 14.84
CA SER A 649 -5.35 -52.16 16.29
C SER A 649 -3.93 -52.49 16.77
N SER A 650 -2.99 -52.73 15.84
CA SER A 650 -1.56 -52.90 16.10
C SER A 650 -0.77 -51.59 16.03
N PHE A 651 -1.35 -50.48 15.55
CA PHE A 651 -0.56 -49.32 15.15
C PHE A 651 0.22 -48.69 16.31
N GLU A 652 1.54 -48.59 16.13
CA GLU A 652 2.45 -48.05 17.14
C GLU A 652 3.40 -47.00 16.56
N ILE A 653 3.62 -45.93 17.32
CA ILE A 653 4.61 -44.90 17.00
C ILE A 653 5.99 -45.43 17.40
N ALA A 654 6.90 -45.50 16.43
CA ALA A 654 8.24 -46.03 16.59
C ALA A 654 9.31 -45.04 16.17
N ARG A 655 10.43 -45.03 16.89
CA ARG A 655 11.63 -44.29 16.53
C ARG A 655 12.62 -45.21 15.82
N TYR A 656 13.10 -44.81 14.65
CA TYR A 656 14.22 -45.46 13.99
C TYR A 656 15.55 -45.13 14.70
N ASP A 657 16.40 -46.14 14.89
CA ASP A 657 17.75 -45.98 15.39
C ASP A 657 18.78 -46.35 14.32
N SER A 658 19.38 -45.33 13.71
CA SER A 658 20.36 -45.50 12.63
C SER A 658 21.70 -46.10 13.08
N ALA A 659 21.97 -46.20 14.39
CA ALA A 659 23.18 -46.85 14.91
C ALA A 659 23.04 -48.37 15.06
N SER A 660 21.82 -48.88 15.24
CA SER A 660 21.51 -50.32 15.29
C SER A 660 20.70 -50.84 14.10
N GLY A 661 20.16 -49.95 13.25
CA GLY A 661 19.30 -50.31 12.12
C GLY A 661 17.94 -50.87 12.56
N SER A 662 17.43 -50.44 13.70
CA SER A 662 16.27 -51.04 14.37
C SER A 662 15.26 -50.00 14.84
N TYR A 663 13.99 -50.36 14.84
CA TYR A 663 12.93 -49.56 15.46
C TYR A 663 12.85 -49.79 16.96
N ALA A 664 12.61 -48.71 17.71
CA ALA A 664 12.33 -48.72 19.13
C ALA A 664 10.94 -48.10 19.34
N THR A 665 9.98 -48.92 19.75
CA THR A 665 8.57 -48.55 19.77
C THR A 665 8.18 -47.85 21.07
N ALA A 666 7.24 -46.93 21.00
CA ALA A 666 6.69 -46.23 22.16
C ALA A 666 5.34 -46.86 22.54
N THR A 667 5.00 -46.81 23.84
CA THR A 667 3.66 -47.20 24.31
C THR A 667 2.62 -46.33 23.62
N SER A 668 1.91 -46.93 22.66
CA SER A 668 1.01 -46.24 21.75
C SER A 668 -0.45 -46.59 22.04
N THR A 669 -1.37 -45.76 21.57
CA THR A 669 -2.82 -46.02 21.62
C THR A 669 -3.42 -45.59 20.29
N PRO A 670 -3.74 -46.54 19.39
CA PRO A 670 -4.47 -46.25 18.17
C PRO A 670 -5.97 -46.09 18.43
N ASP A 671 -6.61 -45.20 17.67
CA ASP A 671 -8.06 -45.03 17.60
C ASP A 671 -8.50 -45.06 16.12
N SER A 672 -9.08 -46.18 15.70
CA SER A 672 -9.61 -46.44 14.35
C SER A 672 -11.00 -45.83 14.10
N ALA A 673 -11.55 -45.08 15.05
CA ALA A 673 -12.75 -44.25 14.83
C ALA A 673 -12.39 -42.76 14.63
N ALA A 674 -11.18 -42.36 15.01
CA ALA A 674 -10.61 -41.03 14.78
C ALA A 674 -9.50 -41.00 13.72
N ASN A 675 -9.02 -42.16 13.27
CA ASN A 675 -7.83 -42.35 12.44
C ASN A 675 -6.57 -41.70 13.05
N THR A 676 -6.34 -41.92 14.35
CA THR A 676 -5.16 -41.37 15.04
C THR A 676 -4.38 -42.40 15.86
N VAL A 677 -3.10 -42.11 16.12
CA VAL A 677 -2.24 -42.87 17.03
C VAL A 677 -1.60 -41.92 18.04
N THR A 678 -1.78 -42.19 19.33
CA THR A 678 -1.24 -41.37 20.42
C THR A 678 -0.06 -42.03 21.12
N ALA A 679 1.03 -41.29 21.37
CA ALA A 679 2.18 -41.77 22.15
C ALA A 679 2.95 -40.65 22.90
N ASN A 680 3.57 -41.01 24.02
CA ASN A 680 4.54 -40.17 24.74
C ASN A 680 5.97 -40.50 24.29
N LEU A 681 6.69 -39.51 23.75
CA LEU A 681 8.05 -39.66 23.26
C LEU A 681 9.07 -38.96 24.16
N THR A 682 9.93 -39.77 24.78
CA THR A 682 11.13 -39.31 25.52
C THR A 682 12.45 -39.71 24.86
N SER A 683 12.38 -40.36 23.68
CA SER A 683 13.51 -40.64 22.80
C SER A 683 13.28 -40.02 21.43
N PHE A 684 14.37 -39.67 20.73
CA PHE A 684 14.35 -38.64 19.68
C PHE A 684 15.22 -39.07 18.48
N GLY A 685 14.74 -38.78 17.27
CA GLY A 685 15.25 -39.23 15.97
C GLY A 685 14.14 -39.25 14.92
N GLN A 686 14.32 -39.98 13.81
CA GLN A 686 13.26 -40.22 12.83
C GLN A 686 12.14 -41.05 13.47
N VAL A 687 10.90 -40.59 13.35
CA VAL A 687 9.69 -41.20 13.90
C VAL A 687 8.75 -41.62 12.76
N VAL A 688 8.12 -42.79 12.93
CA VAL A 688 7.13 -43.38 12.04
C VAL A 688 5.96 -43.94 12.84
N VAL A 689 4.83 -44.20 12.17
CA VAL A 689 3.81 -45.16 12.61
C VAL A 689 4.10 -46.48 11.91
N LEU A 690 4.13 -47.58 12.66
CA LEU A 690 4.21 -48.96 12.17
C LEU A 690 2.87 -49.68 12.39
N GLY A 691 2.62 -50.73 11.62
CA GLY A 691 1.47 -51.63 11.81
C GLY A 691 1.75 -53.04 11.28
N ASP A 692 1.20 -54.04 11.95
CA ASP A 692 1.26 -55.45 11.52
C ASP A 692 0.24 -55.72 10.39
N PRO A 693 0.55 -56.60 9.41
CA PRO A 693 -0.42 -57.06 8.42
C PRO A 693 -1.64 -57.75 9.03
N GLU A 694 -2.77 -57.74 8.32
CA GLU A 694 -3.91 -58.58 8.71
C GLU A 694 -3.56 -60.08 8.60
N SER A 695 -3.87 -60.86 9.64
CA SER A 695 -3.43 -62.26 9.75
C SER A 695 -4.54 -63.26 9.37
N GLY A 696 -4.35 -63.97 8.25
CA GLY A 696 -5.23 -65.04 7.79
C GLY A 696 -4.46 -66.19 7.12
N GLU A 697 -4.64 -67.43 7.60
CA GLU A 697 -4.08 -68.62 6.95
C GLU A 697 -4.84 -68.94 5.64
N GLY A 698 -4.08 -69.18 4.55
CA GLY A 698 -4.58 -69.23 3.18
C GLY A 698 -5.84 -70.07 2.90
N GLY A 699 -6.79 -69.45 2.21
CA GLY A 699 -8.00 -70.11 1.67
C GLY A 699 -9.29 -69.30 1.79
N THR A 700 -9.29 -68.06 1.30
CA THR A 700 -10.41 -67.11 1.45
C THR A 700 -11.70 -67.62 0.77
N VAL A 701 -12.74 -67.86 1.57
CA VAL A 701 -14.11 -68.04 1.07
C VAL A 701 -14.76 -66.66 1.01
N VAL A 702 -15.08 -66.20 -0.19
CA VAL A 702 -15.80 -64.92 -0.38
C VAL A 702 -17.26 -65.14 0.01
N ASP A 703 -17.74 -64.43 1.03
CA ASP A 703 -19.14 -64.46 1.47
C ASP A 703 -19.70 -63.04 1.68
N GLY A 704 -20.89 -62.81 1.13
CA GLY A 704 -21.73 -61.65 1.45
C GLY A 704 -21.27 -60.30 0.89
N THR A 705 -20.34 -59.64 1.58
CA THR A 705 -20.22 -58.15 1.58
C THR A 705 -18.81 -57.62 1.92
N SER A 706 -17.72 -58.32 1.61
CA SER A 706 -16.37 -57.89 2.01
C SER A 706 -15.30 -58.21 0.97
N THR A 707 -14.37 -57.25 0.80
CA THR A 707 -13.06 -57.45 0.16
C THR A 707 -12.33 -58.63 0.80
N GLY A 708 -11.83 -59.54 -0.03
CA GLY A 708 -10.96 -60.63 0.40
C GLY A 708 -9.55 -60.44 -0.15
N THR A 709 -8.57 -60.28 0.72
CA THR A 709 -7.16 -60.51 0.39
C THR A 709 -6.94 -61.99 0.07
N LEU A 710 -6.03 -62.26 -0.87
CA LEU A 710 -5.80 -63.58 -1.47
C LEU A 710 -4.33 -63.96 -1.37
N ASP A 711 -3.99 -64.73 -0.33
CA ASP A 711 -2.66 -65.30 -0.09
C ASP A 711 -2.06 -65.94 -1.36
N VAL A 712 -1.00 -65.31 -1.89
CA VAL A 712 -0.39 -65.68 -3.16
C VAL A 712 0.74 -66.69 -2.92
N ASN A 713 0.62 -67.88 -3.49
CA ASN A 713 1.63 -68.96 -3.39
C ASN A 713 2.90 -68.72 -4.25
N GLY A 714 3.33 -67.47 -4.39
CA GLY A 714 4.42 -67.03 -5.28
C GLY A 714 5.33 -65.97 -4.64
N THR A 715 6.36 -65.57 -5.39
CA THR A 715 7.37 -64.61 -4.91
C THR A 715 7.43 -63.33 -5.74
N GLU A 716 6.62 -63.21 -6.81
CA GLU A 716 6.70 -62.09 -7.78
C GLU A 716 5.44 -61.20 -7.74
N VAL A 717 4.33 -61.72 -7.21
CA VAL A 717 3.12 -60.99 -6.77
C VAL A 717 2.97 -61.19 -5.26
N VAL A 718 2.77 -60.10 -4.52
CA VAL A 718 2.87 -60.05 -3.05
C VAL A 718 1.51 -60.11 -2.35
N ASP A 719 0.50 -59.49 -2.93
CA ASP A 719 -0.88 -59.48 -2.45
C ASP A 719 -1.83 -59.29 -3.65
N ALA A 720 -3.10 -59.68 -3.46
CA ALA A 720 -4.17 -59.51 -4.44
C ALA A 720 -5.53 -59.41 -3.73
N SER A 721 -6.42 -58.56 -4.25
CA SER A 721 -7.82 -58.52 -3.81
C SER A 721 -8.78 -58.56 -4.99
N ILE A 722 -10.01 -59.03 -4.75
CA ILE A 722 -11.09 -59.08 -5.75
C ILE A 722 -12.36 -58.54 -5.11
N ASP A 723 -13.02 -57.59 -5.79
CA ASP A 723 -14.32 -57.04 -5.42
C ASP A 723 -15.35 -57.19 -6.55
N TYR A 724 -16.63 -57.28 -6.17
CA TYR A 724 -17.76 -57.53 -7.06
C TYR A 724 -18.86 -56.50 -6.84
N THR A 725 -19.27 -55.81 -7.91
CA THR A 725 -20.36 -54.80 -7.89
C THR A 725 -21.73 -55.35 -7.47
N ALA A 726 -21.89 -56.67 -7.36
CA ALA A 726 -23.00 -57.32 -6.68
C ALA A 726 -22.50 -58.61 -5.99
N GLY A 727 -22.96 -58.85 -4.75
CA GLY A 727 -22.46 -59.94 -3.91
C GLY A 727 -22.53 -61.33 -4.55
N GLN A 728 -21.35 -61.88 -4.86
CA GLN A 728 -21.15 -63.28 -5.26
C GLN A 728 -20.51 -64.08 -4.12
N SER A 729 -20.61 -65.41 -4.18
CA SER A 729 -19.99 -66.30 -3.19
C SER A 729 -19.35 -67.52 -3.86
N GLY A 730 -18.14 -67.85 -3.45
CA GLY A 730 -17.38 -68.99 -3.96
C GLY A 730 -15.92 -68.97 -3.51
N THR A 731 -15.15 -69.94 -4.00
CA THR A 731 -13.68 -69.98 -3.80
C THR A 731 -12.98 -69.20 -4.90
N ALA A 732 -12.13 -68.25 -4.52
CA ALA A 732 -11.18 -67.59 -5.40
C ALA A 732 -9.74 -68.04 -5.06
N THR A 733 -8.87 -68.10 -6.06
CA THR A 733 -7.44 -68.42 -5.93
C THR A 733 -6.63 -67.60 -6.92
N VAL A 734 -5.57 -66.96 -6.43
CA VAL A 734 -4.54 -66.28 -7.25
C VAL A 734 -3.29 -67.16 -7.29
N SER A 735 -2.62 -67.21 -8.43
CA SER A 735 -1.38 -68.00 -8.61
C SER A 735 -0.43 -67.30 -9.57
N ASP A 736 0.68 -66.83 -9.02
CA ASP A 736 1.82 -66.25 -9.75
C ASP A 736 2.58 -67.36 -10.51
N LEU A 737 2.63 -67.25 -11.83
CA LEU A 737 3.13 -68.28 -12.74
C LEU A 737 4.57 -67.97 -13.14
N SER A 738 5.52 -68.55 -12.40
CA SER A 738 6.98 -68.53 -12.62
C SER A 738 7.48 -68.83 -14.06
N SER A 739 6.62 -69.24 -14.98
CA SER A 739 6.87 -69.17 -16.43
C SER A 739 5.56 -69.16 -17.23
N LYS A 740 5.56 -68.52 -18.41
CA LYS A 740 4.40 -68.45 -19.32
C LYS A 740 3.79 -69.84 -19.59
N PRO A 741 2.50 -70.07 -19.31
CA PRO A 741 1.83 -71.33 -19.61
C PRO A 741 1.95 -71.77 -21.07
N SER A 742 1.92 -73.09 -21.29
CA SER A 742 1.98 -73.68 -22.64
C SER A 742 0.66 -73.58 -23.41
N SER A 743 -0.45 -73.35 -22.71
CA SER A 743 -1.80 -73.12 -23.22
C SER A 743 -2.05 -71.68 -23.73
N VAL A 744 -1.13 -70.76 -23.43
CA VAL A 744 -1.28 -69.32 -23.66
C VAL A 744 -0.23 -68.83 -24.68
N PRO A 745 -0.60 -68.09 -25.75
CA PRO A 745 0.35 -67.47 -26.69
C PRO A 745 1.25 -66.41 -26.03
N ASN A 746 2.27 -65.93 -26.74
CA ASN A 746 3.00 -64.73 -26.32
C ASN A 746 2.04 -63.52 -26.28
N ALA A 747 2.24 -62.63 -25.31
CA ALA A 747 1.45 -61.41 -25.17
C ALA A 747 1.65 -60.50 -26.39
N THR A 748 0.56 -60.30 -27.13
CA THR A 748 0.48 -59.43 -28.30
C THR A 748 -0.82 -58.66 -28.24
N THR A 749 -0.77 -57.35 -28.52
CA THR A 749 -1.97 -56.51 -28.58
C THR A 749 -2.84 -56.88 -29.79
N SER A 750 -4.08 -56.40 -29.85
CA SER A 750 -4.98 -56.63 -31.00
C SER A 750 -4.46 -56.07 -32.34
N GLY A 751 -3.43 -55.21 -32.31
CA GLY A 751 -2.69 -54.73 -33.48
C GLY A 751 -1.46 -55.56 -33.86
N GLY A 752 -1.10 -56.60 -33.10
CA GLY A 752 0.05 -57.47 -33.38
C GLY A 752 1.41 -56.92 -32.93
N VAL A 753 1.44 -56.09 -31.89
CA VAL A 753 2.68 -55.58 -31.27
C VAL A 753 3.06 -56.47 -30.09
N ASP A 754 4.32 -56.89 -29.99
CA ASP A 754 4.86 -57.68 -28.88
C ASP A 754 4.88 -56.85 -27.57
N VAL A 755 4.56 -57.47 -26.43
CA VAL A 755 4.84 -56.87 -25.10
C VAL A 755 6.35 -56.99 -24.83
N ASN A 756 7.03 -55.86 -24.64
CA ASN A 756 8.49 -55.77 -24.69
C ASN A 756 9.15 -56.44 -23.46
N ARG A 757 8.49 -56.37 -22.31
CA ARG A 757 8.89 -56.98 -21.04
C ARG A 757 7.63 -57.40 -20.27
N VAL A 758 7.53 -58.68 -19.93
CA VAL A 758 6.48 -59.20 -19.03
C VAL A 758 7.06 -59.30 -17.62
N ALA A 759 6.44 -58.60 -16.67
CA ALA A 759 6.82 -58.61 -15.26
C ALA A 759 6.34 -59.89 -14.56
N SER A 760 5.07 -60.28 -14.71
CA SER A 760 4.51 -61.55 -14.21
C SER A 760 3.36 -62.08 -15.11
N TYR A 761 3.11 -63.37 -15.01
CA TYR A 761 1.89 -64.05 -15.49
C TYR A 761 1.08 -64.46 -14.26
N VAL A 762 -0.18 -64.03 -14.15
CA VAL A 762 -1.01 -64.28 -12.97
C VAL A 762 -2.24 -65.08 -13.36
N GLU A 763 -2.37 -66.33 -12.88
CA GLU A 763 -3.60 -67.10 -13.04
C GLU A 763 -4.56 -66.79 -11.88
N ILE A 764 -5.69 -66.16 -12.20
CA ILE A 764 -6.77 -65.92 -11.24
C ILE A 764 -7.92 -66.83 -11.62
N THR A 765 -8.39 -67.63 -10.66
CA THR A 765 -9.61 -68.43 -10.77
C THR A 765 -10.57 -67.98 -9.68
N ALA A 766 -11.71 -67.40 -10.06
CA ALA A 766 -12.74 -66.91 -9.14
C ALA A 766 -14.13 -67.04 -9.81
N PRO A 767 -15.25 -66.88 -9.06
CA PRO A 767 -16.59 -66.82 -9.63
C PRO A 767 -16.70 -65.77 -10.75
N GLU A 768 -17.34 -66.13 -11.86
CA GLU A 768 -17.47 -65.23 -13.02
C GLU A 768 -18.53 -64.13 -12.77
N PRO A 769 -18.25 -62.86 -13.09
CA PRO A 769 -19.18 -61.74 -12.92
C PRO A 769 -20.55 -61.96 -13.60
N THR A 770 -21.61 -61.56 -12.90
CA THR A 770 -23.01 -61.72 -13.32
C THR A 770 -23.51 -60.57 -14.17
N ASP A 771 -24.43 -60.86 -15.09
CA ASP A 771 -25.22 -59.92 -15.90
C ASP A 771 -24.43 -58.83 -16.67
N GLY A 772 -23.13 -59.08 -16.92
CA GLY A 772 -22.26 -58.18 -17.69
C GLY A 772 -21.54 -57.11 -16.86
N ALA A 773 -21.58 -57.22 -15.53
CA ALA A 773 -20.70 -56.45 -14.65
C ALA A 773 -19.22 -56.89 -14.80
N ASN A 774 -18.29 -56.04 -14.38
CA ASN A 774 -16.89 -56.40 -14.14
C ASN A 774 -16.68 -56.75 -12.66
N ALA A 775 -15.64 -57.55 -12.39
CA ALA A 775 -15.01 -57.58 -11.07
C ALA A 775 -13.81 -56.63 -11.06
N THR A 776 -13.60 -55.94 -9.95
CA THR A 776 -12.39 -55.13 -9.73
C THR A 776 -11.33 -56.03 -9.11
N VAL A 777 -10.10 -55.95 -9.59
CA VAL A 777 -8.95 -56.71 -9.08
C VAL A 777 -7.83 -55.75 -8.72
N GLU A 778 -7.27 -55.90 -7.53
CA GLU A 778 -6.00 -55.30 -7.16
C GLU A 778 -4.89 -56.36 -7.19
N LEU A 779 -3.70 -55.99 -7.66
CA LEU A 779 -2.47 -56.78 -7.59
C LEU A 779 -1.31 -55.92 -7.07
N VAL A 780 -0.50 -56.47 -6.17
CA VAL A 780 0.74 -55.86 -5.69
C VAL A 780 1.92 -56.63 -6.26
N VAL A 781 2.76 -55.98 -7.07
CA VAL A 781 3.85 -56.61 -7.85
C VAL A 781 5.22 -56.07 -7.42
N ASP A 782 6.27 -56.90 -7.48
CA ASP A 782 7.65 -56.50 -7.16
C ASP A 782 8.16 -55.38 -8.10
N ARG A 783 8.54 -54.23 -7.52
CA ARG A 783 9.01 -53.03 -8.25
C ARG A 783 10.25 -53.29 -9.11
N SER A 784 11.12 -54.23 -8.76
CA SER A 784 12.35 -54.52 -9.51
C SER A 784 12.11 -55.16 -10.89
N ARG A 785 10.89 -55.69 -11.12
CA ARG A 785 10.53 -56.43 -12.33
C ARG A 785 9.89 -55.55 -13.41
N ILE A 786 9.29 -54.45 -12.99
CA ILE A 786 8.77 -53.37 -13.84
C ILE A 786 9.91 -52.39 -14.16
N ASP A 787 10.06 -51.91 -15.39
CA ASP A 787 11.05 -50.84 -15.66
C ASP A 787 10.45 -49.48 -15.28
N ASP A 788 9.35 -49.09 -15.95
CA ASP A 788 8.59 -47.87 -15.66
C ASP A 788 7.18 -48.19 -15.13
N PRO A 789 6.89 -47.94 -13.83
CA PRO A 789 5.59 -48.24 -13.24
C PRO A 789 4.48 -47.32 -13.74
N ASP A 790 4.80 -46.16 -14.31
CA ASP A 790 3.82 -45.25 -14.90
C ASP A 790 3.30 -45.70 -16.28
N ASP A 791 3.96 -46.69 -16.90
CA ASP A 791 3.58 -47.29 -18.21
C ASP A 791 3.09 -48.75 -18.07
N THR A 792 3.09 -49.32 -16.86
CA THR A 792 2.68 -50.72 -16.62
C THR A 792 1.19 -50.96 -16.90
N GLN A 793 0.88 -51.95 -17.75
CA GLN A 793 -0.48 -52.36 -18.11
C GLN A 793 -0.74 -53.83 -17.77
N VAL A 794 -2.01 -54.16 -17.53
CA VAL A 794 -2.51 -55.54 -17.38
C VAL A 794 -3.30 -55.98 -18.62
N TRP A 795 -3.05 -57.20 -19.09
CA TRP A 795 -3.78 -57.85 -20.19
C TRP A 795 -4.42 -59.16 -19.76
N ARG A 796 -5.71 -59.37 -20.08
CA ARG A 796 -6.43 -60.65 -19.91
C ARG A 796 -6.25 -61.55 -21.13
N TYR A 797 -6.00 -62.85 -20.94
CA TYR A 797 -6.05 -63.83 -22.03
C TYR A 797 -7.47 -64.41 -22.22
N VAL A 798 -8.13 -64.04 -23.33
CA VAL A 798 -9.53 -64.41 -23.61
C VAL A 798 -9.70 -65.69 -24.46
N GLY A 799 -8.59 -66.26 -24.96
CA GLY A 799 -8.62 -67.49 -25.75
C GLY A 799 -9.33 -67.38 -27.10
N GLY A 800 -9.80 -68.52 -27.63
CA GLY A 800 -10.66 -68.61 -28.84
C GLY A 800 -10.03 -68.18 -30.19
N GLY A 801 -8.83 -67.60 -30.19
CA GLY A 801 -8.21 -66.96 -31.35
C GLY A 801 -8.29 -65.42 -31.36
N ASN A 802 -8.86 -64.81 -30.31
CA ASN A 802 -9.06 -63.35 -30.22
C ASN A 802 -7.91 -62.61 -29.52
N GLY A 803 -6.80 -63.28 -29.19
CA GLY A 803 -5.59 -62.67 -28.63
C GLY A 803 -5.69 -62.34 -27.13
N TYR A 804 -5.08 -61.22 -26.75
CA TYR A 804 -5.13 -60.64 -25.40
C TYR A 804 -5.98 -59.37 -25.41
N GLN A 805 -6.76 -59.18 -24.34
CA GLN A 805 -7.53 -57.97 -24.09
C GLN A 805 -6.75 -57.06 -23.13
N PRO A 806 -6.34 -55.83 -23.51
CA PRO A 806 -5.85 -54.85 -22.55
C PRO A 806 -6.96 -54.44 -21.59
N LEU A 807 -6.61 -54.23 -20.33
CA LEU A 807 -7.52 -53.74 -19.29
C LEU A 807 -7.14 -52.31 -18.91
N ALA A 808 -8.14 -51.51 -18.52
CA ALA A 808 -7.88 -50.23 -17.86
C ALA A 808 -7.12 -50.53 -16.56
N THR A 809 -5.87 -50.08 -16.47
CA THR A 809 -4.97 -50.32 -15.35
C THR A 809 -4.67 -48.98 -14.68
N GLN A 810 -4.92 -48.89 -13.39
CA GLN A 810 -4.54 -47.76 -12.54
C GLN A 810 -3.37 -48.15 -11.65
N VAL A 811 -2.40 -47.26 -11.48
CA VAL A 811 -1.24 -47.44 -10.60
C VAL A 811 -1.54 -46.67 -9.32
N GLN A 812 -1.95 -47.39 -8.27
CA GLN A 812 -2.41 -46.77 -7.02
C GLN A 812 -1.25 -46.25 -6.18
N SER A 813 -0.15 -47.00 -6.13
CA SER A 813 1.05 -46.59 -5.41
C SER A 813 2.31 -47.28 -5.93
N VAL A 814 3.44 -46.59 -5.75
CA VAL A 814 4.78 -47.07 -6.11
C VAL A 814 5.68 -46.83 -4.89
N THR A 815 6.29 -47.90 -4.38
CA THR A 815 7.33 -47.83 -3.34
C THR A 815 8.68 -48.27 -3.93
N GLU A 816 9.75 -48.25 -3.13
CA GLU A 816 11.05 -48.79 -3.57
C GLU A 816 11.00 -50.30 -3.91
N SER A 817 10.01 -51.04 -3.38
CA SER A 817 9.92 -52.50 -3.46
C SER A 817 8.66 -53.04 -4.12
N ARG A 818 7.56 -52.26 -4.20
CA ARG A 818 6.25 -52.72 -4.69
C ARG A 818 5.59 -51.70 -5.62
N VAL A 819 4.73 -52.20 -6.51
CA VAL A 819 3.81 -51.42 -7.35
C VAL A 819 2.39 -51.99 -7.15
N ARG A 820 1.44 -51.17 -6.71
CA ARG A 820 0.03 -51.54 -6.52
C ARG A 820 -0.76 -51.14 -7.76
N LEU A 821 -1.44 -52.12 -8.37
CA LEU A 821 -2.17 -51.99 -9.62
C LEU A 821 -3.64 -52.36 -9.41
N THR A 822 -4.58 -51.56 -9.91
CA THR A 822 -6.02 -51.90 -9.95
C THR A 822 -6.50 -51.99 -11.39
N PHE A 823 -7.35 -52.97 -11.70
CA PHE A 823 -8.01 -53.09 -13.00
C PHE A 823 -9.38 -53.75 -12.91
N GLU A 824 -10.29 -53.37 -13.80
CA GLU A 824 -11.57 -54.07 -13.99
C GLU A 824 -11.41 -55.23 -14.98
N THR A 825 -12.07 -56.36 -14.73
CA THR A 825 -12.12 -57.50 -15.65
C THR A 825 -13.53 -58.09 -15.81
N PRO A 826 -13.98 -58.37 -17.06
CA PRO A 826 -15.25 -59.05 -17.34
C PRO A 826 -15.12 -60.58 -17.16
N GLY A 827 -14.47 -61.00 -16.08
CA GLY A 827 -14.22 -62.42 -15.76
C GLY A 827 -12.74 -62.81 -15.66
N PHE A 828 -12.50 -64.07 -15.29
CA PHE A 828 -11.20 -64.54 -14.82
C PHE A 828 -10.48 -65.48 -15.83
N SER A 829 -9.15 -65.56 -15.72
CA SER A 829 -8.25 -66.31 -16.63
C SER A 829 -6.78 -66.16 -16.17
N VAL A 830 -5.82 -66.48 -17.05
CA VAL A 830 -4.46 -65.93 -16.98
C VAL A 830 -4.49 -64.44 -17.38
N PHE A 831 -3.76 -63.63 -16.61
CA PHE A 831 -3.46 -62.23 -16.83
C PHE A 831 -1.94 -62.06 -17.03
N VAL A 832 -1.54 -60.95 -17.66
CA VAL A 832 -0.14 -60.56 -17.89
C VAL A 832 0.05 -59.14 -17.40
N VAL A 833 1.12 -58.89 -16.65
CA VAL A 833 1.54 -57.55 -16.20
C VAL A 833 2.84 -57.19 -16.91
N GLY A 834 2.97 -55.97 -17.43
CA GLY A 834 4.21 -55.50 -18.06
C GLY A 834 4.05 -54.24 -18.89
N ASP A 835 5.08 -53.93 -19.68
CA ASP A 835 5.26 -52.60 -20.28
C ASP A 835 4.96 -52.62 -21.80
N PRO A 836 4.17 -51.66 -22.33
CA PRO A 836 3.82 -51.57 -23.74
C PRO A 836 4.98 -51.05 -24.60
N VAL A 837 4.80 -51.01 -25.93
CA VAL A 837 5.82 -50.50 -26.86
C VAL A 837 5.51 -49.07 -27.26
N THR A 838 6.41 -48.15 -26.91
CA THR A 838 6.39 -46.74 -27.29
C THR A 838 6.53 -46.55 -28.81
N ALA A 839 5.41 -46.31 -29.49
CA ALA A 839 5.38 -46.02 -30.92
C ALA A 839 5.89 -44.60 -31.22
N THR A 840 6.86 -44.47 -32.14
CA THR A 840 7.40 -43.16 -32.54
C THR A 840 6.37 -42.34 -33.31
N ALA A 841 6.21 -41.06 -32.97
CA ALA A 841 5.13 -40.20 -33.47
C ALA A 841 5.10 -40.05 -35.00
N GLY A 842 3.91 -40.22 -35.61
CA GLY A 842 3.66 -39.84 -37.01
C GLY A 842 2.52 -40.59 -37.70
N GLY A 843 1.27 -40.14 -37.54
CA GLY A 843 0.14 -40.65 -38.35
C GLY A 843 -1.19 -40.01 -37.96
N SER A 844 -1.93 -39.45 -38.93
CA SER A 844 -3.28 -38.94 -38.71
C SER A 844 -4.32 -40.02 -39.06
N GLY A 845 -5.24 -40.28 -38.13
CA GLY A 845 -6.37 -41.19 -38.31
C GLY A 845 -7.02 -41.47 -36.97
N GLY A 846 -8.15 -40.82 -36.68
CA GLY A 846 -8.82 -40.93 -35.40
C GLY A 846 -9.71 -42.17 -35.27
N ASP A 847 -9.65 -42.79 -34.11
CA ASP A 847 -10.77 -43.48 -33.46
C ASP A 847 -10.69 -43.17 -31.95
N ALA A 848 -11.79 -43.33 -31.21
CA ALA A 848 -11.95 -42.68 -29.91
C ALA A 848 -10.96 -43.14 -28.82
N GLY A 849 -10.50 -42.19 -27.99
CA GLY A 849 -9.79 -42.50 -26.75
C GLY A 849 -10.73 -43.21 -25.77
N ILE A 850 -10.28 -44.33 -25.20
CA ILE A 850 -11.10 -45.11 -24.26
C ILE A 850 -11.04 -44.42 -22.90
N GLY A 851 -12.13 -43.74 -22.51
CA GLY A 851 -12.23 -43.03 -21.25
C GLY A 851 -12.06 -43.93 -20.03
N ALA A 852 -11.43 -43.40 -18.98
CA ALA A 852 -11.38 -44.06 -17.68
C ALA A 852 -12.79 -44.19 -17.08
N SER A 853 -12.98 -45.21 -16.25
CA SER A 853 -14.14 -45.36 -15.38
C SER A 853 -13.66 -45.60 -13.95
N ILE A 854 -14.47 -45.17 -12.98
CA ILE A 854 -14.11 -45.15 -11.56
C ILE A 854 -15.26 -45.71 -10.75
N LEU A 855 -14.92 -46.59 -9.80
CA LEU A 855 -15.82 -47.13 -8.81
C LEU A 855 -15.49 -46.53 -7.44
N THR A 856 -16.50 -45.91 -6.84
CA THR A 856 -16.62 -45.57 -5.41
C THR A 856 -15.56 -44.69 -4.73
N ALA A 857 -16.02 -43.49 -4.35
CA ALA A 857 -15.58 -42.70 -3.20
C ALA A 857 -14.24 -41.94 -3.24
N GLU A 858 -13.57 -41.85 -4.39
CA GLU A 858 -12.41 -40.97 -4.54
C GLU A 858 -12.75 -39.48 -4.34
N ARG A 859 -11.79 -38.74 -3.78
CA ARG A 859 -11.83 -37.26 -3.69
C ARG A 859 -11.11 -36.57 -4.84
N SER A 860 -10.24 -37.25 -5.58
CA SER A 860 -9.59 -36.68 -6.75
C SER A 860 -9.28 -37.74 -7.80
N VAL A 861 -9.40 -37.34 -9.06
CA VAL A 861 -9.21 -38.18 -10.25
C VAL A 861 -8.09 -37.59 -11.08
N THR A 862 -7.04 -38.36 -11.38
CA THR A 862 -5.91 -37.88 -12.20
C THR A 862 -5.78 -38.70 -13.48
N GLN A 863 -5.88 -38.06 -14.64
CA GLN A 863 -5.81 -38.71 -15.94
C GLN A 863 -4.68 -38.11 -16.80
N ARG A 864 -3.77 -38.96 -17.31
CA ARG A 864 -2.82 -38.59 -18.37
C ARG A 864 -3.55 -38.53 -19.71
N LEU A 865 -3.23 -37.53 -20.52
CA LEU A 865 -3.95 -37.21 -21.75
C LEU A 865 -2.98 -37.24 -22.94
N TYR A 866 -3.35 -37.97 -24.00
CA TYR A 866 -2.45 -38.36 -25.08
C TYR A 866 -2.76 -37.73 -26.45
N ASP A 867 -3.92 -37.08 -26.63
CA ASP A 867 -4.30 -36.36 -27.84
C ASP A 867 -4.67 -34.90 -27.48
N GLY A 868 -4.02 -33.92 -28.10
CA GLY A 868 -4.15 -32.50 -27.75
C GLY A 868 -2.96 -31.90 -26.99
N THR A 869 -3.15 -30.74 -26.36
CA THR A 869 -2.09 -29.97 -25.66
C THR A 869 -2.15 -30.00 -24.13
N ALA A 870 -3.12 -30.69 -23.52
CA ALA A 870 -3.02 -31.05 -22.10
C ALA A 870 -2.24 -32.37 -21.97
N ARG A 871 -1.26 -32.45 -21.05
CA ARG A 871 -0.51 -33.70 -20.75
C ARG A 871 -1.21 -34.54 -19.67
N ARG A 872 -1.87 -33.88 -18.73
CA ARG A 872 -2.54 -34.48 -17.58
C ARG A 872 -3.61 -33.52 -17.07
N ALA A 873 -4.71 -34.06 -16.56
CA ALA A 873 -5.72 -33.29 -15.83
C ALA A 873 -6.04 -33.96 -14.49
N THR A 874 -6.33 -33.14 -13.48
CA THR A 874 -6.81 -33.57 -12.16
C THR A 874 -8.22 -33.01 -11.95
N VAL A 875 -9.13 -33.79 -11.39
CA VAL A 875 -10.46 -33.35 -10.98
C VAL A 875 -10.65 -33.70 -9.50
N ALA A 876 -10.61 -32.70 -8.62
CA ALA A 876 -10.68 -32.88 -7.16
C ALA A 876 -12.02 -32.36 -6.60
N PHE A 877 -12.82 -33.25 -6.03
CA PHE A 877 -14.12 -32.99 -5.44
C PHE A 877 -14.01 -32.57 -3.97
N ASP A 878 -14.97 -31.76 -3.49
CA ASP A 878 -15.11 -31.39 -2.06
C ASP A 878 -15.25 -32.63 -1.14
N ARG A 879 -15.89 -33.67 -1.67
CA ARG A 879 -16.16 -34.94 -1.00
C ARG A 879 -16.15 -36.10 -1.97
N ALA A 880 -15.95 -37.30 -1.40
CA ALA A 880 -16.05 -38.59 -2.06
C ALA A 880 -17.22 -38.64 -3.06
N THR A 881 -16.92 -38.98 -4.31
CA THR A 881 -17.89 -39.06 -5.42
C THR A 881 -17.83 -40.45 -6.07
N THR A 882 -18.94 -40.93 -6.65
CA THR A 882 -19.09 -42.33 -7.09
C THR A 882 -19.67 -42.44 -8.49
N GLY A 883 -18.91 -43.03 -9.42
CA GLY A 883 -19.29 -43.28 -10.80
C GLY A 883 -18.27 -42.72 -11.79
N THR A 884 -18.49 -42.99 -13.09
CA THR A 884 -17.57 -42.61 -14.17
C THR A 884 -17.32 -41.10 -14.23
N VAL A 885 -16.07 -40.71 -13.96
CA VAL A 885 -15.50 -39.42 -14.33
C VAL A 885 -14.56 -39.64 -15.51
N ALA A 886 -14.81 -38.96 -16.62
CA ALA A 886 -13.99 -39.06 -17.83
C ALA A 886 -13.47 -37.68 -18.21
N VAL A 887 -12.16 -37.59 -18.44
CA VAL A 887 -11.52 -36.37 -18.98
C VAL A 887 -10.97 -36.67 -20.36
N GLU A 888 -11.37 -35.87 -21.35
CA GLU A 888 -10.84 -35.94 -22.71
C GLU A 888 -10.09 -34.64 -23.01
N ALA A 889 -8.85 -34.72 -23.48
CA ALA A 889 -8.17 -33.53 -23.99
C ALA A 889 -8.78 -33.15 -25.34
N VAL A 890 -9.17 -31.88 -25.47
CA VAL A 890 -9.77 -31.34 -26.69
C VAL A 890 -8.88 -30.23 -27.26
N GLY A 891 -8.66 -30.23 -28.57
CA GLY A 891 -7.69 -29.32 -29.23
C GLY A 891 -8.03 -27.83 -29.17
N GLY A 892 -9.17 -27.47 -28.59
CA GLY A 892 -9.66 -26.11 -28.39
C GLY A 892 -11.06 -26.13 -27.75
N LEU A 893 -11.64 -24.95 -27.52
CA LEU A 893 -13.04 -24.84 -27.10
C LEU A 893 -13.98 -25.35 -28.22
N PRO A 894 -15.19 -25.85 -27.89
CA PRO A 894 -16.15 -26.32 -28.88
C PRO A 894 -16.56 -25.20 -29.85
N ALA A 895 -16.87 -25.54 -31.11
CA ALA A 895 -17.19 -24.56 -32.15
C ALA A 895 -18.51 -23.77 -31.94
N ALA A 896 -19.23 -24.04 -30.85
CA ALA A 896 -20.39 -23.27 -30.39
C ALA A 896 -20.04 -22.22 -29.31
N ALA A 897 -18.84 -22.29 -28.72
CA ALA A 897 -18.39 -21.34 -27.70
C ALA A 897 -17.99 -19.99 -28.33
N PRO A 898 -18.23 -18.85 -27.65
CA PRO A 898 -17.70 -17.56 -28.09
C PRO A 898 -16.18 -17.52 -27.98
N GLU A 899 -15.50 -16.73 -28.81
CA GLU A 899 -14.03 -16.68 -28.82
C GLU A 899 -13.47 -16.16 -27.47
N PRO A 900 -12.48 -16.86 -26.87
CA PRO A 900 -11.86 -16.41 -25.64
C PRO A 900 -11.02 -15.14 -25.86
N ASN A 901 -10.96 -14.29 -24.84
CA ASN A 901 -10.07 -13.11 -24.85
C ASN A 901 -8.62 -13.51 -24.52
N GLY A 902 -7.97 -14.15 -25.51
CA GLY A 902 -6.63 -14.74 -25.43
C GLY A 902 -6.54 -15.98 -26.33
N ARG A 903 -5.37 -16.62 -26.37
CA ARG A 903 -5.15 -17.86 -27.11
C ARG A 903 -5.35 -19.07 -26.19
N THR A 904 -6.17 -20.04 -26.60
CA THR A 904 -6.23 -21.35 -25.93
C THR A 904 -4.88 -22.05 -26.04
N VAL A 905 -4.30 -22.41 -24.89
CA VAL A 905 -3.06 -23.19 -24.78
C VAL A 905 -3.38 -24.68 -24.75
N ALA A 906 -4.40 -25.06 -23.96
CA ALA A 906 -4.98 -26.39 -23.90
C ALA A 906 -6.45 -26.31 -23.48
N ALA A 907 -7.22 -27.34 -23.80
CA ALA A 907 -8.57 -27.52 -23.30
C ALA A 907 -8.83 -29.00 -22.98
N VAL A 908 -9.76 -29.25 -22.06
CA VAL A 908 -10.20 -30.58 -21.63
C VAL A 908 -11.72 -30.57 -21.46
N ASP A 909 -12.41 -31.61 -21.91
CA ASP A 909 -13.82 -31.83 -21.62
C ASP A 909 -13.94 -32.82 -20.45
N VAL A 910 -14.76 -32.48 -19.45
CA VAL A 910 -14.91 -33.26 -18.21
C VAL A 910 -16.36 -33.69 -18.06
N SER A 911 -16.60 -35.00 -18.20
CA SER A 911 -17.87 -35.63 -17.89
C SER A 911 -17.81 -36.27 -16.50
N VAL A 912 -18.88 -36.10 -15.72
CA VAL A 912 -19.04 -36.65 -14.35
C VAL A 912 -20.43 -37.28 -14.19
N PRO A 913 -20.68 -38.07 -13.12
CA PRO A 913 -22.02 -38.63 -12.86
C PRO A 913 -23.08 -37.56 -12.58
N ASP A 914 -24.36 -37.90 -12.83
CA ASP A 914 -25.52 -37.01 -12.64
C ASP A 914 -25.62 -36.38 -11.23
N ASP A 915 -25.15 -37.07 -10.19
CA ASP A 915 -25.18 -36.56 -8.81
C ASP A 915 -24.06 -35.55 -8.51
N ALA A 916 -23.08 -35.41 -9.41
CA ALA A 916 -21.89 -34.59 -9.29
C ALA A 916 -21.85 -33.37 -10.23
N VAL A 917 -22.70 -33.32 -11.27
CA VAL A 917 -22.60 -32.31 -12.34
C VAL A 917 -22.67 -30.85 -11.87
N ASP A 918 -23.45 -30.57 -10.81
CA ASP A 918 -23.62 -29.26 -10.16
C ASP A 918 -22.79 -29.10 -8.86
N ARG A 919 -21.72 -29.89 -8.66
CA ARG A 919 -20.84 -29.79 -7.47
C ARG A 919 -19.67 -28.84 -7.71
N SER A 920 -19.25 -28.19 -6.62
CA SER A 920 -17.98 -27.47 -6.57
C SER A 920 -16.79 -28.42 -6.51
N ALA A 921 -15.78 -28.17 -7.35
CA ALA A 921 -14.55 -28.95 -7.44
C ALA A 921 -13.37 -28.06 -7.88
N THR A 922 -12.15 -28.58 -7.80
CA THR A 922 -10.96 -28.01 -8.44
C THR A 922 -10.61 -28.82 -9.68
N VAL A 923 -10.40 -28.16 -10.82
CA VAL A 923 -9.86 -28.80 -12.02
C VAL A 923 -8.44 -28.28 -12.25
N GLU A 924 -7.48 -29.21 -12.30
CA GLU A 924 -6.09 -28.91 -12.64
C GLU A 924 -5.80 -29.36 -14.06
N VAL A 925 -5.03 -28.56 -14.82
CA VAL A 925 -4.58 -28.90 -16.17
C VAL A 925 -3.08 -28.69 -16.26
N THR A 926 -2.35 -29.77 -16.51
CA THR A 926 -0.91 -29.76 -16.78
C THR A 926 -0.67 -29.55 -18.27
N VAL A 927 -0.07 -28.42 -18.65
CA VAL A 927 0.26 -28.06 -20.04
C VAL A 927 1.77 -28.11 -20.29
N PRO A 928 2.25 -28.41 -21.51
CA PRO A 928 3.67 -28.32 -21.85
C PRO A 928 4.19 -26.89 -21.70
N ARG A 929 5.36 -26.73 -21.08
CA ARG A 929 6.07 -25.45 -20.96
C ARG A 929 6.25 -24.75 -22.31
N SER A 930 6.64 -25.52 -23.33
CA SER A 930 6.81 -25.06 -24.71
C SER A 930 5.51 -24.55 -25.37
N ALA A 931 4.33 -24.98 -24.92
CA ALA A 931 3.05 -24.48 -25.42
C ALA A 931 2.70 -23.10 -24.85
N VAL A 932 3.05 -22.86 -23.57
CA VAL A 932 2.93 -21.55 -22.90
C VAL A 932 3.88 -20.53 -23.52
N GLU A 933 5.14 -20.93 -23.73
CA GLU A 933 6.15 -20.09 -24.38
C GLU A 933 5.80 -19.79 -25.85
N SER A 934 5.24 -20.77 -26.57
CA SER A 934 4.70 -20.58 -27.93
C SER A 934 3.46 -19.69 -27.99
N ALA A 935 2.85 -19.36 -26.84
CA ALA A 935 1.79 -18.36 -26.71
C ALA A 935 2.31 -16.97 -26.31
N GLY A 936 3.59 -16.84 -25.93
CA GLY A 936 4.24 -15.56 -25.64
C GLY A 936 3.81 -14.92 -24.32
N VAL A 937 3.54 -15.72 -23.29
CA VAL A 937 3.18 -15.25 -21.94
C VAL A 937 3.99 -15.95 -20.87
N GLU A 938 4.21 -15.27 -19.73
CA GLU A 938 4.69 -15.93 -18.51
C GLU A 938 3.62 -16.88 -17.94
N PRO A 939 4.00 -17.97 -17.25
CA PRO A 939 3.04 -18.95 -16.74
C PRO A 939 2.00 -18.33 -15.80
N SER A 940 2.42 -17.41 -14.93
CA SER A 940 1.56 -16.68 -13.98
C SER A 940 0.58 -15.69 -14.63
N ALA A 941 0.58 -15.56 -15.96
CA ALA A 941 -0.43 -14.82 -16.71
C ALA A 941 -1.56 -15.71 -17.28
N LEU A 942 -1.44 -17.04 -17.20
CA LEU A 942 -2.46 -17.98 -17.66
C LEU A 942 -3.78 -17.81 -16.88
N ARG A 943 -4.89 -18.21 -17.51
CA ARG A 943 -6.25 -18.11 -16.96
C ARG A 943 -7.04 -19.37 -17.29
N ALA A 944 -7.94 -19.79 -16.41
CA ALA A 944 -8.91 -20.85 -16.72
C ALA A 944 -10.29 -20.28 -17.08
N VAL A 945 -10.98 -20.93 -18.01
CA VAL A 945 -12.40 -20.69 -18.32
C VAL A 945 -13.16 -22.01 -18.44
N ARG A 946 -14.46 -21.98 -18.15
CA ARG A 946 -15.44 -23.05 -18.38
C ARG A 946 -16.45 -22.60 -19.44
N PHE A 947 -16.77 -23.50 -20.35
CA PHE A 947 -17.90 -23.43 -21.27
C PHE A 947 -18.89 -24.53 -20.93
N ASP A 948 -20.20 -24.24 -20.90
CA ASP A 948 -21.25 -25.20 -20.53
C ASP A 948 -22.43 -25.22 -21.51
N GLY A 949 -22.25 -24.68 -22.71
CA GLY A 949 -23.28 -24.59 -23.75
C GLY A 949 -24.10 -23.30 -23.75
N GLY A 950 -23.84 -22.36 -22.83
CA GLY A 950 -24.41 -21.01 -22.86
C GLY A 950 -23.81 -20.06 -23.91
N ASP A 951 -24.28 -18.81 -23.94
CA ASP A 951 -23.80 -17.77 -24.86
C ASP A 951 -22.47 -17.07 -24.39
N GLU A 952 -21.92 -17.44 -23.24
CA GLU A 952 -20.73 -16.81 -22.63
C GLU A 952 -19.67 -17.83 -22.16
N LEU A 953 -18.45 -17.35 -21.88
CA LEU A 953 -17.38 -18.11 -21.23
C LEU A 953 -17.22 -17.68 -19.77
N HIS A 954 -17.43 -18.61 -18.85
CA HIS A 954 -17.28 -18.36 -17.41
C HIS A 954 -15.79 -18.39 -17.04
N ARG A 955 -15.26 -17.26 -16.56
CA ARG A 955 -13.92 -17.24 -15.94
C ARG A 955 -13.96 -17.96 -14.60
N LEU A 956 -12.94 -18.76 -14.34
CA LEU A 956 -12.71 -19.39 -13.05
C LEU A 956 -11.61 -18.63 -12.31
N ASP A 957 -11.62 -18.72 -10.98
CA ASP A 957 -10.47 -18.29 -10.17
C ASP A 957 -9.40 -19.38 -10.27
N ALA A 958 -8.16 -18.99 -10.60
CA ALA A 958 -7.17 -19.92 -11.13
C ALA A 958 -5.73 -19.56 -10.75
N ASP A 959 -5.05 -20.53 -10.13
CA ASP A 959 -3.67 -20.44 -9.66
C ASP A 959 -2.73 -21.33 -10.49
N VAL A 960 -1.46 -20.93 -10.56
CA VAL A 960 -0.39 -21.77 -11.13
C VAL A 960 0.32 -22.47 -10.00
N LEU A 961 0.01 -23.75 -9.78
CA LEU A 961 0.56 -24.53 -8.67
C LEU A 961 2.03 -24.90 -8.87
N ALA A 962 2.43 -25.14 -10.12
CA ALA A 962 3.79 -25.48 -10.50
C ALA A 962 4.14 -24.97 -11.89
N ALA A 963 5.40 -24.61 -12.10
CA ALA A 963 5.98 -24.33 -13.40
C ALA A 963 7.46 -24.76 -13.40
N ASP A 964 7.80 -25.69 -14.29
CA ASP A 964 9.13 -26.26 -14.47
C ASP A 964 9.57 -26.14 -15.96
N ASP A 965 10.73 -26.67 -16.31
CA ASP A 965 11.28 -26.58 -17.67
C ASP A 965 10.48 -27.40 -18.71
N GLU A 966 9.62 -28.32 -18.28
CA GLU A 966 8.80 -29.18 -19.14
C GLU A 966 7.30 -28.90 -19.08
N THR A 967 6.76 -28.49 -17.93
CA THR A 967 5.32 -28.33 -17.69
C THR A 967 4.93 -27.09 -16.88
N VAL A 968 3.65 -26.74 -16.96
CA VAL A 968 2.98 -25.76 -16.10
C VAL A 968 1.65 -26.35 -15.66
N VAL A 969 1.36 -26.31 -14.35
CA VAL A 969 0.11 -26.82 -13.77
C VAL A 969 -0.77 -25.63 -13.38
N VAL A 970 -1.93 -25.51 -14.03
CA VAL A 970 -2.95 -24.49 -13.74
C VAL A 970 -4.11 -25.17 -13.04
N ALA A 971 -4.41 -24.79 -11.80
CA ALA A 971 -5.56 -25.26 -11.03
C ALA A 971 -6.63 -24.18 -10.97
N ALA A 972 -7.91 -24.57 -11.04
CA ALA A 972 -9.02 -23.62 -10.99
C ALA A 972 -10.24 -24.18 -10.26
N GLY A 973 -10.83 -23.37 -9.37
CA GLY A 973 -12.08 -23.70 -8.70
C GLY A 973 -13.26 -23.56 -9.65
N THR A 974 -14.14 -24.56 -9.69
CA THR A 974 -15.32 -24.59 -10.58
C THR A 974 -16.60 -24.97 -9.84
N PRO A 975 -17.77 -24.39 -10.18
CA PRO A 975 -19.05 -24.72 -9.56
C PRO A 975 -19.79 -25.90 -10.25
N GLY A 976 -19.22 -26.51 -11.29
CA GLY A 976 -19.82 -27.63 -12.02
C GLY A 976 -19.01 -27.98 -13.27
N PHE A 977 -19.43 -29.00 -14.03
CA PHE A 977 -18.59 -29.62 -15.06
C PHE A 977 -19.06 -29.33 -16.50
N SER A 978 -18.13 -29.41 -17.46
CA SER A 978 -18.27 -29.43 -18.95
C SER A 978 -16.86 -29.15 -19.54
N THR A 979 -16.72 -28.31 -20.57
CA THR A 979 -15.43 -28.05 -21.22
C THR A 979 -14.65 -26.92 -20.55
N PHE A 980 -13.41 -27.19 -20.19
CA PHE A 980 -12.46 -26.26 -19.57
C PHE A 980 -11.35 -25.88 -20.54
N ALA A 981 -10.86 -24.64 -20.48
CA ALA A 981 -9.73 -24.19 -21.29
C ALA A 981 -8.75 -23.31 -20.51
N VAL A 982 -7.46 -23.57 -20.71
CA VAL A 982 -6.34 -22.73 -20.24
C VAL A 982 -6.04 -21.71 -21.35
N ILE A 983 -6.19 -20.43 -21.03
CA ILE A 983 -6.05 -19.30 -21.95
C ILE A 983 -4.79 -18.49 -21.60
N ALA A 984 -3.92 -18.29 -22.57
CA ALA A 984 -2.88 -17.26 -22.56
C ALA A 984 -3.50 -15.91 -22.99
N PRO A 985 -3.66 -14.92 -22.09
CA PRO A 985 -4.19 -13.62 -22.47
C PRO A 985 -3.17 -12.85 -23.34
N ASN A 986 -3.66 -12.05 -24.27
CA ASN A 986 -2.78 -11.15 -25.02
C ASN A 986 -2.14 -10.13 -24.06
N GLN A 987 -0.80 -10.13 -23.96
CA GLN A 987 -0.05 -9.33 -22.99
C GLN A 987 -0.23 -7.81 -23.21
N PRO A 988 -0.14 -6.98 -22.15
CA PRO A 988 -1.35 -6.73 -21.36
C PRO A 988 -1.66 -5.23 -21.17
N ALA A 989 -2.92 -4.91 -20.88
CA ALA A 989 -3.27 -3.63 -20.26
C ALA A 989 -2.79 -3.57 -18.80
N ALA A 990 -2.40 -2.38 -18.34
CA ALA A 990 -1.92 -2.17 -16.96
C ALA A 990 -3.00 -2.43 -15.90
N ARG A 991 -2.58 -2.66 -14.64
CA ARG A 991 -3.50 -2.67 -13.50
C ARG A 991 -4.15 -1.29 -13.36
N THR A 992 -5.46 -1.22 -13.50
CA THR A 992 -6.28 -0.11 -12.99
C THR A 992 -7.01 -0.59 -11.74
N THR A 993 -6.86 0.15 -10.64
CA THR A 993 -7.72 0.03 -9.45
C THR A 993 -9.14 0.54 -9.76
N GLY A 994 -10.13 0.17 -8.94
CA GLY A 994 -11.38 0.95 -8.82
C GLY A 994 -12.70 0.21 -9.02
N ALA A 995 -13.37 -0.04 -7.89
CA ALA A 995 -14.80 0.15 -7.64
C ALA A 995 -15.89 -0.74 -8.30
N ALA A 996 -16.97 -0.87 -7.52
CA ALA A 996 -18.32 -1.31 -7.92
C ALA A 996 -19.33 -0.16 -7.62
N PRO A 997 -20.64 -0.35 -7.80
CA PRO A 997 -21.33 -0.78 -9.02
C PRO A 997 -22.23 0.34 -9.61
N THR A 998 -22.46 0.26 -10.92
CA THR A 998 -23.61 0.77 -11.70
C THR A 998 -24.38 2.01 -11.21
N ALA A 999 -24.22 3.13 -11.92
CA ALA A 999 -25.20 4.23 -11.98
C ALA A 999 -25.82 4.35 -13.40
N THR A 1000 -27.10 4.71 -13.47
CA THR A 1000 -27.88 4.78 -14.73
C THR A 1000 -27.44 5.93 -15.64
N PRO A 1001 -27.28 5.74 -16.97
CA PRO A 1001 -26.79 6.80 -17.86
C PRO A 1001 -27.84 7.90 -18.12
N ALA A 1002 -27.41 9.16 -18.00
CA ALA A 1002 -28.11 10.34 -18.50
C ALA A 1002 -27.47 10.83 -19.81
N ALA A 1003 -28.17 11.70 -20.56
CA ALA A 1003 -27.88 11.97 -21.98
C ALA A 1003 -26.60 12.79 -22.25
N SER A 1004 -25.94 12.47 -23.38
CA SER A 1004 -24.76 13.16 -23.89
C SER A 1004 -25.06 14.56 -24.45
N PRO A 1005 -24.22 15.57 -24.13
CA PRO A 1005 -23.98 16.72 -25.00
C PRO A 1005 -22.88 16.43 -26.04
N THR A 1006 -22.95 17.09 -27.20
CA THR A 1006 -21.95 17.00 -28.28
C THR A 1006 -20.74 17.89 -28.00
N PRO A 1007 -19.49 17.48 -28.31
CA PRO A 1007 -18.30 18.30 -28.07
C PRO A 1007 -18.22 19.53 -28.99
N THR A 1008 -17.87 20.68 -28.40
CA THR A 1008 -17.49 21.91 -29.11
C THR A 1008 -15.97 21.93 -29.34
N ALA A 1009 -15.52 22.42 -30.50
CA ALA A 1009 -14.12 22.34 -30.91
C ALA A 1009 -13.18 23.32 -30.19
N THR A 1010 -12.00 22.83 -29.78
CA THR A 1010 -10.90 23.62 -29.22
C THR A 1010 -10.16 24.40 -30.33
N PRO A 1011 -9.84 25.69 -30.15
CA PRO A 1011 -8.98 26.44 -31.07
C PRO A 1011 -7.53 25.94 -31.07
N ALA A 1012 -6.82 26.07 -32.20
CA ALA A 1012 -5.41 25.72 -32.30
C ALA A 1012 -4.50 26.74 -31.57
N SER A 1013 -3.42 26.26 -30.95
CA SER A 1013 -2.41 27.13 -30.33
C SER A 1013 -1.46 27.74 -31.36
N THR A 1014 -0.96 28.94 -31.05
CA THR A 1014 0.03 29.65 -31.87
C THR A 1014 1.44 29.37 -31.35
N ALA A 1015 2.41 29.14 -32.24
CA ALA A 1015 3.79 28.82 -31.90
C ALA A 1015 4.70 30.07 -31.79
N THR A 1016 5.99 29.85 -31.44
CA THR A 1016 7.15 30.80 -31.43
C THR A 1016 7.54 31.29 -30.02
N PRO A 1017 8.84 31.45 -29.65
CA PRO A 1017 10.09 31.21 -30.39
C PRO A 1017 11.03 30.13 -29.80
N THR A 1018 12.06 29.77 -30.58
CA THR A 1018 13.23 28.97 -30.17
C THR A 1018 14.18 29.75 -29.26
N ALA A 1019 14.76 29.11 -28.23
CA ALA A 1019 15.82 29.68 -27.40
C ALA A 1019 17.21 29.57 -28.06
N THR A 1020 18.06 30.58 -27.86
CA THR A 1020 19.41 30.68 -28.45
C THR A 1020 20.48 30.07 -27.53
N ALA A 1021 21.40 29.28 -28.09
CA ALA A 1021 22.52 28.71 -27.35
C ALA A 1021 23.64 29.73 -27.08
N ALA A 1022 24.26 29.65 -25.90
CA ALA A 1022 25.46 30.38 -25.49
C ALA A 1022 26.67 29.42 -25.37
N PRO A 1023 27.92 29.91 -25.39
CA PRO A 1023 29.04 29.13 -25.93
C PRO A 1023 29.76 28.21 -24.93
N THR A 1024 30.41 27.19 -25.50
CA THR A 1024 31.47 26.42 -24.87
C THR A 1024 32.72 27.25 -24.62
N ASP A 1025 33.35 27.09 -23.47
CA ASP A 1025 34.78 27.33 -23.29
C ASP A 1025 35.40 26.12 -22.58
N GLY A 1026 36.68 25.84 -22.83
CA GLY A 1026 37.33 24.62 -22.34
C GLY A 1026 38.77 24.86 -21.90
N ALA A 1027 39.14 24.31 -20.75
CA ALA A 1027 40.51 24.30 -20.24
C ALA A 1027 40.85 22.93 -19.65
N GLU A 1028 42.02 22.41 -20.01
CA GLU A 1028 42.54 21.13 -19.52
C GLU A 1028 43.04 21.26 -18.07
N SER A 1029 43.00 20.17 -17.31
CA SER A 1029 43.82 20.00 -16.10
C SER A 1029 44.35 18.58 -16.02
N THR A 1030 45.56 18.42 -15.46
CA THR A 1030 46.42 17.26 -15.66
C THR A 1030 46.52 16.34 -14.43
N ALA A 1031 47.05 15.14 -14.64
CA ALA A 1031 46.88 13.99 -13.76
C ALA A 1031 48.02 13.78 -12.72
N THR A 1032 47.64 13.22 -11.55
CA THR A 1032 48.47 12.28 -10.73
C THR A 1032 49.64 12.95 -9.93
N PRO A 1033 50.03 12.51 -8.70
CA PRO A 1033 49.99 11.14 -8.18
C PRO A 1033 49.48 10.87 -6.74
N GLU A 1034 49.27 9.57 -6.52
CA GLU A 1034 49.23 8.82 -5.25
C GLU A 1034 50.55 8.88 -4.44
N PRO A 1035 50.51 8.76 -3.10
CA PRO A 1035 51.60 8.23 -2.29
C PRO A 1035 51.23 6.92 -1.54
N THR A 1036 52.21 6.04 -1.37
CA THR A 1036 52.05 4.66 -0.85
C THR A 1036 52.15 4.56 0.68
N ALA A 1037 51.72 3.42 1.25
CA ALA A 1037 51.70 3.16 2.70
C ALA A 1037 53.08 2.88 3.34
N SER A 1038 53.17 3.04 4.66
CA SER A 1038 54.29 2.54 5.50
C SER A 1038 53.86 2.33 6.96
N ASP A 1039 54.25 1.21 7.58
CA ASP A 1039 53.88 0.83 8.95
C ASP A 1039 54.51 1.72 10.05
N GLY A 1040 53.86 1.78 11.22
CA GLY A 1040 54.43 2.41 12.43
C GLY A 1040 53.50 2.37 13.65
N ALA A 1041 53.64 1.36 14.51
CA ALA A 1041 52.74 1.14 15.65
C ALA A 1041 53.09 1.98 16.91
N GLY A 1042 52.07 2.33 17.73
CA GLY A 1042 52.29 2.90 19.07
C GLY A 1042 51.06 3.31 19.88
N PHE A 1043 50.62 2.43 20.81
CA PHE A 1043 49.91 2.71 22.07
C PHE A 1043 48.71 3.71 22.11
N GLY A 1044 47.50 3.19 22.37
CA GLY A 1044 46.37 3.96 22.96
C GLY A 1044 46.40 3.95 24.50
N PRO A 1045 45.26 4.06 25.24
CA PRO A 1045 43.86 4.26 24.82
C PRO A 1045 43.13 5.38 25.63
N VAL A 1046 41.79 5.28 25.78
CA VAL A 1046 40.89 5.91 26.80
C VAL A 1046 39.91 7.04 26.35
N ILE A 1047 38.65 6.63 26.14
CA ILE A 1047 37.36 7.19 26.60
C ILE A 1047 37.01 8.67 26.38
N ALA A 1048 35.91 8.87 25.63
CA ALA A 1048 34.74 9.68 25.99
C ALA A 1048 33.49 8.77 25.82
N VAL A 1049 32.26 8.99 26.32
CA VAL A 1049 31.44 10.20 26.54
C VAL A 1049 30.42 10.00 27.70
N VAL A 1050 30.09 11.07 28.43
CA VAL A 1050 28.87 11.41 29.25
C VAL A 1050 28.18 10.38 30.18
N ALA A 1051 27.85 10.85 31.40
CA ALA A 1051 26.60 10.51 32.09
C ALA A 1051 26.11 11.63 33.07
N LEU A 1052 24.88 12.12 32.83
CA LEU A 1052 23.85 12.59 33.79
C LEU A 1052 23.94 13.88 34.65
N LEU A 1053 22.77 14.55 34.68
CA LEU A 1053 22.11 15.33 35.77
C LEU A 1053 22.45 16.81 36.08
N THR A 1054 21.61 17.69 35.52
CA THR A 1054 20.77 18.72 36.21
C THR A 1054 21.30 19.47 37.46
N ALA A 1055 21.29 20.81 37.41
CA ALA A 1055 20.25 21.63 38.09
C ALA A 1055 20.47 23.16 37.99
N ALA A 1056 19.35 23.89 37.92
CA ALA A 1056 19.10 25.23 38.48
C ALA A 1056 20.04 26.44 38.18
N ALA A 1057 19.60 27.24 37.20
CA ALA A 1057 19.36 28.70 37.34
C ALA A 1057 20.53 29.72 37.43
N ALA A 1058 20.14 31.00 37.28
CA ALA A 1058 20.89 32.23 37.56
C ALA A 1058 21.99 32.72 36.58
N ALA A 1059 21.51 33.25 35.45
CA ALA A 1059 21.75 34.66 35.04
C ALA A 1059 23.03 35.11 34.31
N THR A 1060 22.91 36.29 33.68
CA THR A 1060 23.96 37.21 33.18
C THR A 1060 24.75 36.81 31.92
N ALA A 1061 24.05 36.87 30.80
CA ALA A 1061 24.38 37.73 29.64
C ALA A 1061 25.81 38.31 29.49
N ARG A 1062 26.42 38.11 28.31
CA ARG A 1062 26.88 39.21 27.42
C ARG A 1062 27.58 38.73 26.14
N ARG A 1063 27.07 39.19 25.00
CA ARG A 1063 27.76 39.36 23.69
C ARG A 1063 28.18 38.06 22.99
N ARG A 1064 28.16 38.00 21.66
CA ARG A 1064 27.81 39.05 20.69
C ARG A 1064 26.41 38.86 20.14
#